data_AF-A0AAE3VYF5-F1
#
_entry.id   AF-A0AAE3VYF5-F1
#
_cell.length_a   1.000
_cell.length_b   1.000
_cell.length_c   1.000
_cell.angle_alpha   90.00
_cell.angle_beta   90.00
_cell.angle_gamma   90.00
#
_symmetry.space_group_name_H-M   'P 1'
#
loop_
_entity.id
_entity.type
_entity.pdbx_description
1 polymer ?
#
loop_
_entity_poly.entity_id
_entity_poly.type
_entity_poly.pdbx_seq_one_letter_code
_entity_poly.pdbx_strand_id
1 'polypeptide(L)'
;MRPPVRTATALAAALLLAAGGLTVTPSPAGAAVTSYIRLNQVGYQADQPKIAYLMGTAAQAGSAFRVVDSAGATVLSGTAGASRGSWNSGYTGVSAIDFSAVTTPGTYTIQIAGVTTSPAFTVGSGADLYAPVAATMTTFFQTQRDGTDVVPGSLNRQPAHLADSSATVYNVPTFEEGGDAIVGNLRAISGVPKVDVSGGWFDAGDYLKFTHTTAYAAGALQIAQRSGSADPARAAEIDHAMTWLDKMWDESNGVLYVQVGLGGGNGTFEGDHDRWRLPQADDTITDAAGTGGYYLRYRPVLRANAPGAQISPNLAGRVSAAFALSAQLHATSDPARAQRDLTTAAAIYGKAKTTGTIGQLVTAYPWDFYPETLWHDDMAYGATELARAARALGDTRAITWLSQAALWAKNYIDGGEGSTLNLYDVGGVALPDLAEELIETGQTGLAVTPDAILAHQRAKLDAAVQRANSDRFGAGAEYTNYDSTSYTLGLIAQARRYDEVSVTNTYGAFAQSQANWALGGNPWGVSLIIGVGSTFPRCPHHQVANLAGSLTGTGNILTGAAVNGPNGEDLFDGLYDSGTCPADGVDRYAAFTGQGARFMDDVDAWMSAEPAIDFTATGLLAFALLGKGGGGGTGPDPEPEPQRKKDTIAVFRPAEPRVYFRNSLSTGVADVRVGFNIAGDVALVGDWDGDGVDGVGIWRPSTRRVGLSNTIVKPVTVHDFVASYAAASDVPLVGDWDGDGIDTVATWRPGDQTVRIRNDHQAGAAQQSVKIGAVGDTILVGDWDGDGKDSLGYHRAAERRFWLRNELANTGSESPFVYGSVGDKPVVGDWNGDGTDTVGVFRAPNSWFLKDTNASGNADYAEFTFGQNGDRPLAGDWVRDDPATPPATGQTPKELAVKNGFYVDPDSNPQQWVAANPNDSRIAAIRTNLASKPGARWFGDWSGDVRAATDAYVDGATAAGKVPILVAYNIPKRDCDGQSAGGAANAAAYRTWITEFAAGVAGRPAIVVLEPDAVTQIDCLSQTQITERYGLVSHAINAFSGQAWTYLDAGNAGWIAADEMATRLTAAGIANAHGFAVNTANFWPTADSTTYANAINAGLTTAKPFVIDTSRNGNGHKGDWCNPAGVKLGDTSRVNASGAEMLLWLKVPGDSDGADCGRIQGLPAGTFSPDYAMWLINGN
;
A
#
# COMPACT_ATOMS: atom_id res chain seq x y z
N MET A 1 68.09 -16.23 -34.79
CA MET A 1 69.46 -16.73 -34.47
C MET A 1 69.47 -17.26 -33.02
N ARG A 2 70.61 -17.35 -32.32
CA ARG A 2 70.82 -18.15 -31.08
C ARG A 2 69.97 -17.75 -29.83
N PRO A 3 69.75 -18.68 -28.86
CA PRO A 3 68.95 -18.54 -27.62
C PRO A 3 69.80 -18.36 -26.33
N PRO A 4 69.20 -18.24 -25.11
CA PRO A 4 68.97 -19.40 -24.20
C PRO A 4 67.57 -19.41 -23.50
N VAL A 5 67.29 -20.16 -22.41
CA VAL A 5 67.02 -21.63 -22.34
C VAL A 5 66.49 -22.10 -20.94
N ARG A 6 65.27 -22.70 -20.89
CA ARG A 6 64.73 -23.65 -19.85
C ARG A 6 64.54 -23.14 -18.39
N THR A 7 63.97 -23.82 -17.37
CA THR A 7 63.31 -25.15 -17.09
C THR A 7 62.41 -24.92 -15.83
N ALA A 8 61.19 -25.43 -15.61
CA ALA A 8 60.57 -26.78 -15.63
C ALA A 8 60.81 -27.67 -14.38
N THR A 9 59.72 -28.28 -13.86
CA THR A 9 59.60 -29.39 -12.85
C THR A 9 60.21 -29.19 -11.45
N ALA A 10 59.64 -29.53 -10.27
CA ALA A 10 58.49 -30.33 -9.77
C ALA A 10 58.96 -31.45 -8.80
N LEU A 11 58.09 -31.76 -7.81
CA LEU A 11 58.05 -32.93 -6.89
C LEU A 11 58.94 -33.04 -5.62
N ALA A 12 58.21 -33.22 -4.50
CA ALA A 12 58.32 -34.31 -3.51
C ALA A 12 59.26 -34.24 -2.28
N ALA A 13 58.61 -34.04 -1.12
CA ALA A 13 58.64 -34.87 0.10
C ALA A 13 59.96 -35.23 0.83
N ALA A 14 60.00 -34.89 2.12
CA ALA A 14 60.08 -35.87 3.21
C ALA A 14 59.59 -35.27 4.55
N LEU A 15 59.21 -36.12 5.52
CA LEU A 15 58.80 -35.73 6.88
C LEU A 15 60.03 -35.47 7.77
N LEU A 16 59.85 -34.67 8.83
CA LEU A 16 60.33 -35.05 10.19
C LEU A 16 59.56 -34.30 11.29
N LEU A 17 59.67 -34.81 12.53
CA LEU A 17 58.67 -34.61 13.59
C LEU A 17 58.70 -33.24 14.30
N ALA A 18 57.51 -32.91 14.79
CA ALA A 18 57.17 -31.87 15.75
C ALA A 18 58.16 -31.65 16.92
N ALA A 19 58.40 -30.36 17.19
CA ALA A 19 58.60 -29.83 18.54
C ALA A 19 57.68 -28.60 18.69
N GLY A 20 56.97 -28.48 19.81
CA GLY A 20 55.90 -27.49 19.96
C GLY A 20 56.43 -26.05 20.17
N GLY A 21 56.04 -25.14 19.28
CA GLY A 21 56.20 -23.70 19.45
C GLY A 21 55.04 -22.96 18.79
N LEU A 22 54.22 -22.26 19.58
CA LEU A 22 53.09 -21.47 19.09
C LEU A 22 53.58 -20.15 18.48
N THR A 23 54.18 -20.24 17.28
CA THR A 23 54.43 -19.06 16.44
C THR A 23 53.10 -18.58 15.87
N VAL A 24 52.46 -17.62 16.56
CA VAL A 24 51.34 -16.86 15.99
C VAL A 24 51.90 -16.05 14.82
N THR A 25 51.72 -16.57 13.61
CA THR A 25 51.88 -15.78 12.39
C THR A 25 50.82 -14.68 12.41
N PRO A 26 51.18 -13.39 12.32
CA PRO A 26 50.18 -12.36 12.16
C PRO A 26 49.41 -12.62 10.87
N SER A 27 48.08 -12.72 10.95
CA SER A 27 47.22 -12.74 9.77
C SER A 27 47.53 -11.51 8.90
N PRO A 28 47.43 -11.61 7.56
CA PRO A 28 47.54 -10.43 6.71
C PRO A 28 46.52 -9.40 7.18
N ALA A 29 46.95 -8.14 7.31
CA ALA A 29 46.06 -7.07 7.74
C ALA A 29 44.88 -6.96 6.77
N GLY A 30 43.67 -7.22 7.27
CA GLY A 30 42.46 -7.02 6.49
C GLY A 30 42.35 -5.57 6.04
N ALA A 31 41.81 -5.35 4.83
CA ALA A 31 41.54 -4.01 4.35
C ALA A 31 40.65 -3.27 5.38
N ALA A 32 40.99 -2.02 5.69
CA ALA A 32 40.26 -1.25 6.69
C ALA A 32 38.80 -1.05 6.23
N VAL A 33 37.85 -1.55 7.03
CA VAL A 33 36.44 -1.42 6.70
C VAL A 33 36.05 0.05 6.75
N THR A 34 35.73 0.61 5.58
CA THR A 34 35.22 1.98 5.44
C THR A 34 33.70 1.94 5.40
N SER A 35 33.05 2.77 6.22
CA SER A 35 31.59 2.76 6.41
C SER A 35 31.00 4.14 6.72
N TYR A 36 29.71 4.27 6.44
CA TYR A 36 28.92 5.50 6.54
C TYR A 36 27.59 5.23 7.24
N ILE A 37 27.13 6.19 8.04
CA ILE A 37 25.76 6.21 8.57
C ILE A 37 24.92 7.11 7.65
N ARG A 38 23.86 6.56 7.07
CA ARG A 38 22.86 7.28 6.25
C ARG A 38 21.59 7.47 7.08
N LEU A 39 21.06 8.68 7.16
CA LEU A 39 19.91 9.01 8.00
C LEU A 39 19.15 10.25 7.51
N ASN A 40 17.92 10.43 7.98
CA ASN A 40 17.16 11.66 7.80
C ASN A 40 17.87 12.83 8.49
N GLN A 41 18.44 13.74 7.71
CA GLN A 41 19.25 14.85 8.22
C GLN A 41 18.44 16.01 8.83
N VAL A 42 17.11 15.94 8.75
CA VAL A 42 16.21 16.85 9.49
C VAL A 42 15.85 16.19 10.81
N GLY A 43 15.24 15.01 10.76
CA GLY A 43 14.81 14.31 11.96
C GLY A 43 13.78 13.22 11.74
N TYR A 44 13.24 12.73 12.86
CA TYR A 44 12.26 11.65 12.91
C TYR A 44 11.14 12.02 13.86
N GLN A 45 9.91 11.75 13.46
CA GLN A 45 8.76 11.92 14.32
C GLN A 45 8.87 11.04 15.58
N ALA A 46 8.59 11.62 16.75
CA ALA A 46 8.65 10.94 18.04
C ALA A 46 7.76 9.68 18.08
N ASP A 47 6.61 9.73 17.40
CA ASP A 47 5.59 8.69 17.28
C ASP A 47 5.83 7.68 16.14
N GLN A 48 6.85 7.87 15.29
CA GLN A 48 7.10 7.03 14.11
C GLN A 48 8.38 6.19 14.23
N PRO A 49 8.55 5.13 13.41
CA PRO A 49 9.78 4.34 13.36
C PRO A 49 11.02 5.14 12.92
N LYS A 50 12.15 4.90 13.57
CA LYS A 50 13.36 5.71 13.47
C LYS A 50 14.52 4.84 12.99
N ILE A 51 14.66 4.77 11.67
CA ILE A 51 15.60 3.89 10.97
C ILE A 51 16.68 4.71 10.27
N ALA A 52 17.94 4.40 10.58
CA ALA A 52 19.12 4.80 9.82
C ALA A 52 19.77 3.56 9.18
N TYR A 53 20.78 3.75 8.33
CA TYR A 53 21.50 2.65 7.68
C TYR A 53 23.01 2.76 7.86
N LEU A 54 23.64 1.66 8.28
CA LEU A 54 25.07 1.45 8.21
C LEU A 54 25.40 0.82 6.85
N MET A 55 26.08 1.57 5.98
CA MET A 55 26.62 1.04 4.72
C MET A 55 28.15 0.95 4.84
N GLY A 56 28.70 -0.23 4.54
CA GLY A 56 30.14 -0.50 4.68
C GLY A 56 30.72 -1.37 3.57
N THR A 57 32.04 -1.30 3.44
CA THR A 57 32.82 -2.13 2.50
C THR A 57 32.74 -3.63 2.80
N ALA A 58 32.36 -4.01 4.02
CA ALA A 58 32.02 -5.35 4.45
C ALA A 58 30.72 -5.34 5.28
N ALA A 59 30.03 -6.48 5.38
CA ALA A 59 28.86 -6.63 6.23
C ALA A 59 29.20 -6.41 7.72
N GLN A 60 28.47 -5.49 8.36
CA GLN A 60 28.69 -5.04 9.74
C GLN A 60 27.46 -5.25 10.64
N ALA A 61 26.59 -6.19 10.30
CA ALA A 61 25.48 -6.63 11.16
C ALA A 61 26.00 -7.04 12.55
N GLY A 62 25.27 -6.68 13.60
CA GLY A 62 25.66 -6.83 15.00
C GLY A 62 26.61 -5.75 15.54
N SER A 63 27.04 -4.78 14.74
CA SER A 63 27.91 -3.68 15.21
C SER A 63 27.21 -2.84 16.29
N ALA A 64 27.85 -2.68 17.44
CA ALA A 64 27.30 -1.88 18.54
C ALA A 64 27.24 -0.39 18.17
N PHE A 65 26.05 0.20 18.32
CA PHE A 65 25.80 1.62 18.12
C PHE A 65 25.33 2.30 19.41
N ARG A 66 25.45 3.62 19.44
CA ARG A 66 24.91 4.50 20.48
C ARG A 66 24.16 5.66 19.85
N VAL A 67 23.01 6.01 20.40
CA VAL A 67 22.40 7.32 20.17
C VAL A 67 22.87 8.23 21.30
N VAL A 68 23.39 9.40 20.95
CA VAL A 68 24.03 10.35 21.87
C VAL A 68 23.39 11.72 21.70
N ASP A 69 22.97 12.33 22.81
CA ASP A 69 22.33 13.64 22.83
C ASP A 69 23.31 14.82 22.66
N SER A 70 22.79 16.03 22.59
CA SER A 70 23.56 17.27 22.49
C SER A 70 24.42 17.61 23.72
N ALA A 71 24.22 16.92 24.85
CA ALA A 71 25.08 17.02 26.05
C ALA A 71 26.21 15.97 26.06
N GLY A 72 26.20 15.04 25.11
CA GLY A 72 27.17 13.93 25.02
C GLY A 72 26.77 12.69 25.84
N ALA A 73 25.57 12.63 26.38
CA ALA A 73 25.07 11.46 27.09
C ALA A 73 24.52 10.42 26.10
N THR A 74 24.81 9.14 26.36
CA THR A 74 24.25 8.02 25.57
C THR A 74 22.82 7.76 26.06
N VAL A 75 21.82 8.02 25.20
CA VAL A 75 20.39 7.83 25.52
C VAL A 75 19.87 6.45 25.09
N LEU A 76 20.48 5.84 24.07
CA LEU A 76 20.21 4.47 23.65
C LEU A 76 21.53 3.78 23.27
N SER A 77 21.64 2.48 23.53
CA SER A 77 22.67 1.61 22.97
C SER A 77 22.01 0.38 22.37
N GLY A 78 22.50 -0.07 21.22
CA GLY A 78 21.95 -1.23 20.52
C GLY A 78 22.97 -1.85 19.57
N THR A 79 22.50 -2.73 18.69
CA THR A 79 23.32 -3.35 17.63
C THR A 79 22.65 -3.21 16.28
N ALA A 80 23.44 -2.90 15.23
CA ALA A 80 22.93 -2.80 13.87
C ALA A 80 22.32 -4.14 13.43
N GLY A 81 21.17 -4.09 12.77
CA GLY A 81 20.39 -5.27 12.38
C GLY A 81 21.07 -6.15 11.32
N ALA A 82 20.39 -7.24 10.96
CA ALA A 82 20.80 -8.15 9.89
C ALA A 82 21.10 -7.39 8.58
N SER A 83 22.02 -7.92 7.77
CA SER A 83 22.40 -7.23 6.54
C SER A 83 21.30 -7.32 5.48
N ARG A 84 20.96 -6.16 4.91
CA ARG A 84 20.07 -6.00 3.74
C ARG A 84 20.79 -6.27 2.41
N GLY A 85 22.03 -6.77 2.45
CA GLY A 85 22.83 -7.16 1.29
C GLY A 85 23.80 -6.08 0.78
N SER A 86 24.37 -6.35 -0.40
CA SER A 86 25.36 -5.51 -1.08
C SER A 86 24.70 -4.42 -1.91
N TRP A 87 25.13 -3.15 -1.73
CA TRP A 87 24.69 -2.02 -2.54
C TRP A 87 25.40 -1.97 -3.90
N ASN A 88 26.74 -2.03 -3.88
CA ASN A 88 27.59 -2.17 -5.06
C ASN A 88 28.81 -3.04 -4.72
N SER A 89 29.73 -3.24 -5.66
CA SER A 89 30.94 -4.07 -5.44
C SER A 89 31.93 -3.48 -4.42
N GLY A 90 31.87 -2.18 -4.14
CA GLY A 90 32.63 -1.51 -3.09
C GLY A 90 31.96 -1.60 -1.72
N TYR A 91 30.64 -1.48 -1.66
CA TYR A 91 29.82 -1.47 -0.45
C TYR A 91 28.98 -2.75 -0.34
N THR A 92 29.65 -3.80 0.14
CA THR A 92 29.10 -5.17 0.16
C THR A 92 28.12 -5.44 1.31
N GLY A 93 27.96 -4.51 2.26
CA GLY A 93 27.02 -4.66 3.36
C GLY A 93 26.29 -3.37 3.72
N VAL A 94 24.95 -3.42 3.63
CA VAL A 94 24.03 -2.49 4.27
C VAL A 94 23.37 -3.19 5.46
N SER A 95 23.17 -2.49 6.58
CA SER A 95 22.41 -2.94 7.76
C SER A 95 21.55 -1.80 8.30
N ALA A 96 20.33 -2.08 8.73
CA ALA A 96 19.50 -1.08 9.41
C ALA A 96 20.02 -0.80 10.84
N ILE A 97 19.82 0.42 11.31
CA ILE A 97 20.00 0.85 12.69
C ILE A 97 18.62 1.34 13.14
N ASP A 98 17.93 0.52 13.94
CA ASP A 98 16.67 0.91 14.56
C ASP A 98 16.94 1.57 15.91
N PHE A 99 16.42 2.79 16.08
CA PHE A 99 16.46 3.53 17.34
C PHE A 99 15.08 4.11 17.69
N SER A 100 14.01 3.44 17.27
CA SER A 100 12.61 3.90 17.43
C SER A 100 12.24 4.23 18.88
N ALA A 101 12.85 3.53 19.85
CA ALA A 101 12.73 3.76 21.29
C ALA A 101 13.24 5.14 21.77
N VAL A 102 13.97 5.92 20.95
CA VAL A 102 14.29 7.32 21.26
C VAL A 102 13.09 8.18 20.91
N THR A 103 12.09 8.22 21.80
CA THR A 103 10.85 9.01 21.65
C THR A 103 10.94 10.42 22.23
N THR A 104 11.92 10.67 23.12
CA THR A 104 12.13 11.99 23.74
C THR A 104 12.50 13.05 22.69
N PRO A 105 11.81 14.21 22.64
CA PRO A 105 12.19 15.29 21.73
C PRO A 105 13.55 15.91 22.07
N GLY A 106 14.39 16.12 21.07
CA GLY A 106 15.76 16.60 21.25
C GLY A 106 16.63 16.42 19.99
N THR A 107 17.88 16.86 20.05
CA THR A 107 18.86 16.69 18.96
C THR A 107 19.91 15.63 19.33
N TYR A 108 20.16 14.72 18.39
CA TYR A 108 20.91 13.48 18.61
C TYR A 108 21.93 13.21 17.48
N THR A 109 22.88 12.31 17.76
CA THR A 109 23.80 11.70 16.78
C THR A 109 23.88 10.19 17.01
N ILE A 110 24.18 9.43 15.96
CA ILE A 110 24.51 7.99 16.05
C ILE A 110 26.03 7.81 15.97
N GLN A 111 26.57 7.00 16.86
CA GLN A 111 28.00 6.69 16.98
C GLN A 111 28.23 5.18 16.94
N ILE A 112 29.17 4.74 16.10
CA ILE A 112 29.62 3.33 15.98
C ILE A 112 31.15 3.31 16.01
N ALA A 113 31.74 2.36 16.72
CA ALA A 113 33.20 2.29 16.89
C ALA A 113 33.92 2.09 15.54
N GLY A 114 34.82 3.03 15.20
CA GLY A 114 35.57 3.02 13.94
C GLY A 114 34.81 3.62 12.73
N VAL A 115 33.60 4.15 12.94
CA VAL A 115 32.79 4.82 11.91
C VAL A 115 32.66 6.31 12.27
N THR A 116 32.62 7.18 11.27
CA THR A 116 32.35 8.61 11.48
C THR A 116 30.97 8.80 12.10
N THR A 117 30.89 9.61 13.18
CA THR A 117 29.61 10.02 13.78
C THR A 117 28.66 10.57 12.72
N SER A 118 27.38 10.23 12.82
CA SER A 118 26.37 10.73 11.89
C SER A 118 26.24 12.25 11.90
N PRO A 119 25.61 12.86 10.88
CA PRO A 119 24.99 14.17 11.04
C PRO A 119 24.10 14.22 12.29
N ALA A 120 23.96 15.41 12.87
CA ALA A 120 22.96 15.65 13.89
C ALA A 120 21.56 15.64 13.27
N PHE A 121 20.57 15.10 13.99
CA PHE A 121 19.18 15.03 13.60
C PHE A 121 18.28 15.28 14.82
N THR A 122 17.04 15.69 14.60
CA THR A 122 16.08 15.98 15.69
C THR A 122 15.07 14.83 15.84
N VAL A 123 14.66 14.52 17.07
CA VAL A 123 13.39 13.84 17.34
C VAL A 123 12.40 14.89 17.83
N GLY A 124 11.17 14.89 17.34
CA GLY A 124 10.17 15.92 17.64
C GLY A 124 8.81 15.62 17.03
N SER A 125 7.91 16.62 16.99
CA SER A 125 6.65 16.47 16.26
C SER A 125 6.85 16.67 14.75
N GLY A 126 5.92 16.16 13.93
CA GLY A 126 5.95 16.41 12.49
C GLY A 126 5.93 17.91 12.14
N ALA A 127 5.25 18.72 12.95
CA ALA A 127 5.20 20.17 12.79
C ALA A 127 6.55 20.85 13.05
N ASP A 128 7.29 20.44 14.10
CA ASP A 128 8.62 21.00 14.40
C ASP A 128 9.67 20.63 13.34
N LEU A 129 9.50 19.46 12.70
CA LEU A 129 10.44 18.89 11.74
C LEU A 129 10.17 19.37 10.30
N TYR A 130 8.95 19.23 9.81
CA TYR A 130 8.64 19.28 8.38
C TYR A 130 7.91 20.54 7.93
N ALA A 131 7.17 21.23 8.81
CA ALA A 131 6.61 22.55 8.46
C ALA A 131 7.70 23.59 8.13
N PRO A 132 8.87 23.64 8.82
CA PRO A 132 10.00 24.46 8.42
C PRO A 132 10.59 24.05 7.06
N VAL A 133 10.58 22.75 6.72
CA VAL A 133 11.04 22.28 5.39
C VAL A 133 10.09 22.80 4.31
N ALA A 134 8.77 22.61 4.45
CA ALA A 134 7.78 23.12 3.49
C ALA A 134 7.86 24.64 3.30
N ALA A 135 8.02 25.40 4.39
CA ALA A 135 8.24 26.86 4.34
C ALA A 135 9.58 27.25 3.70
N THR A 136 10.62 26.41 3.84
CA THR A 136 11.90 26.59 3.15
C THR A 136 11.75 26.36 1.64
N MET A 137 10.95 25.37 1.23
CA MET A 137 10.66 25.08 -0.18
C MET A 137 9.89 26.21 -0.87
N THR A 138 9.09 27.01 -0.14
CA THR A 138 8.50 28.26 -0.65
C THR A 138 9.55 29.23 -1.23
N THR A 139 10.80 29.21 -0.72
CA THR A 139 11.86 30.14 -1.18
C THR A 139 12.45 29.82 -2.56
N PHE A 140 12.20 28.61 -3.09
CA PHE A 140 12.54 28.29 -4.48
C PHE A 140 11.66 29.07 -5.44
N PHE A 141 10.33 29.01 -5.27
CA PHE A 141 9.35 29.74 -6.09
C PHE A 141 9.63 31.25 -6.13
N GLN A 142 9.98 31.83 -4.97
CA GLN A 142 10.43 33.23 -4.85
C GLN A 142 11.66 33.55 -5.72
N THR A 143 12.58 32.60 -5.86
CA THR A 143 13.77 32.71 -6.71
C THR A 143 13.43 32.54 -8.19
N GLN A 144 12.51 31.63 -8.52
CA GLN A 144 12.04 31.37 -9.88
C GLN A 144 11.16 32.48 -10.47
N ARG A 145 10.63 33.40 -9.65
CA ARG A 145 9.79 34.51 -10.12
C ARG A 145 10.43 35.31 -11.26
N ASP A 146 9.61 35.69 -12.23
CA ASP A 146 9.96 36.41 -13.44
C ASP A 146 9.23 37.77 -13.56
N GLY A 147 9.53 38.55 -14.60
CA GLY A 147 8.88 39.84 -14.86
C GLY A 147 9.31 40.94 -13.87
N THR A 148 8.35 41.75 -13.42
CA THR A 148 8.61 42.88 -12.51
C THR A 148 8.51 42.54 -11.02
N ASP A 149 7.78 41.48 -10.66
CA ASP A 149 7.40 41.14 -9.27
C ASP A 149 8.37 40.12 -8.64
N VAL A 150 9.67 40.37 -8.82
CA VAL A 150 10.75 39.46 -8.43
C VAL A 150 11.21 39.72 -6.99
N VAL A 151 11.30 38.67 -6.18
CA VAL A 151 11.83 38.72 -4.81
C VAL A 151 13.36 38.57 -4.88
N PRO A 152 14.17 39.53 -4.40
CA PRO A 152 15.64 39.47 -4.55
C PRO A 152 16.31 38.26 -3.87
N GLY A 153 15.78 37.81 -2.73
CA GLY A 153 16.25 36.60 -2.03
C GLY A 153 17.74 36.62 -1.64
N SER A 154 18.31 35.43 -1.43
CA SER A 154 19.74 35.21 -1.18
C SER A 154 20.62 35.50 -2.42
N LEU A 155 20.10 35.20 -3.61
CA LEU A 155 20.81 35.28 -4.89
C LEU A 155 20.76 36.67 -5.56
N ASN A 156 20.20 37.68 -4.87
CA ASN A 156 20.02 39.05 -5.38
C ASN A 156 19.34 39.08 -6.78
N ARG A 157 18.30 38.27 -6.95
CA ARG A 157 17.43 38.24 -8.14
C ARG A 157 16.96 39.65 -8.50
N GLN A 158 16.84 39.92 -9.80
CA GLN A 158 16.39 41.20 -10.35
C GLN A 158 15.22 40.96 -11.32
N PRO A 159 14.35 41.98 -11.54
CA PRO A 159 13.37 41.96 -12.62
C PRO A 159 13.97 41.58 -13.96
N ALA A 160 13.27 40.73 -14.71
CA ALA A 160 13.75 40.11 -15.95
C ALA A 160 12.62 39.90 -16.96
N HIS A 161 13.00 39.56 -18.21
CA HIS A 161 12.10 39.34 -19.35
C HIS A 161 10.96 40.36 -19.46
N LEU A 162 11.26 41.65 -19.22
CA LEU A 162 10.26 42.71 -19.12
C LEU A 162 9.48 42.90 -20.44
N ALA A 163 10.06 42.45 -21.57
CA ALA A 163 9.42 42.40 -22.87
C ALA A 163 8.29 41.35 -23.01
N ASP A 164 8.16 40.39 -22.08
CA ASP A 164 7.02 39.45 -22.01
C ASP A 164 5.67 40.18 -21.88
N SER A 165 5.67 41.42 -21.37
CA SER A 165 4.51 42.33 -21.32
C SER A 165 3.98 42.73 -22.71
N SER A 166 4.70 42.38 -23.78
CA SER A 166 4.30 42.58 -25.17
C SER A 166 4.87 41.46 -26.05
N ALA A 167 4.76 40.21 -25.59
CA ALA A 167 5.26 39.03 -26.28
C ALA A 167 4.51 38.74 -27.59
N THR A 168 5.10 37.91 -28.46
CA THR A 168 4.55 37.59 -29.79
C THR A 168 4.19 36.12 -29.88
N VAL A 169 2.99 35.81 -30.37
CA VAL A 169 2.51 34.42 -30.48
C VAL A 169 2.98 33.81 -31.81
N TYR A 170 3.60 32.64 -31.72
CA TYR A 170 4.16 31.90 -32.86
C TYR A 170 3.38 30.60 -33.12
N ASN A 171 3.49 30.09 -34.34
CA ASN A 171 3.14 28.70 -34.61
C ASN A 171 4.21 27.81 -33.96
N VAL A 172 3.80 26.64 -33.45
CA VAL A 172 4.72 25.61 -32.93
C VAL A 172 5.76 25.29 -34.02
N PRO A 173 7.07 25.38 -33.73
CA PRO A 173 8.10 25.04 -34.69
C PRO A 173 8.21 23.52 -34.89
N THR A 174 9.00 23.11 -35.87
CA THR A 174 9.55 21.75 -35.90
C THR A 174 10.81 21.73 -35.03
N PHE A 175 11.06 20.63 -34.32
CA PHE A 175 12.24 20.39 -33.51
C PHE A 175 13.12 19.30 -34.14
N GLU A 176 14.37 19.19 -33.71
CA GLU A 176 15.24 18.06 -34.07
C GLU A 176 14.77 16.75 -33.39
N GLU A 177 15.11 15.60 -33.97
CA GLU A 177 14.62 14.29 -33.50
C GLU A 177 15.33 13.88 -32.21
N GLY A 178 14.58 13.80 -31.10
CA GLY A 178 15.15 13.55 -29.76
C GLY A 178 15.87 14.76 -29.15
N GLY A 179 15.50 15.98 -29.56
CA GLY A 179 16.09 17.22 -29.05
C GLY A 179 15.11 18.40 -29.06
N ASP A 180 15.55 19.51 -28.48
CA ASP A 180 14.78 20.75 -28.29
C ASP A 180 15.19 21.90 -29.22
N ALA A 181 16.24 21.69 -30.03
CA ALA A 181 16.69 22.62 -31.06
C ALA A 181 15.64 22.80 -32.16
N ILE A 182 15.31 24.06 -32.50
CA ILE A 182 14.31 24.32 -33.54
C ILE A 182 14.85 24.18 -34.97
N VAL A 183 14.06 23.59 -35.86
CA VAL A 183 14.38 23.42 -37.28
C VAL A 183 13.82 24.58 -38.12
N GLY A 184 14.72 25.46 -38.55
CA GLY A 184 14.40 26.63 -39.38
C GLY A 184 13.85 27.83 -38.60
N ASN A 185 13.15 28.71 -39.30
CA ASN A 185 12.76 30.02 -38.76
C ASN A 185 11.37 30.00 -38.11
N LEU A 186 11.25 30.62 -36.93
CA LEU A 186 9.97 30.86 -36.27
C LEU A 186 9.00 31.67 -37.13
N ARG A 187 7.70 31.33 -37.04
CA ARG A 187 6.63 31.95 -37.85
C ARG A 187 5.55 32.56 -36.94
N ALA A 188 5.59 33.88 -36.77
CA ALA A 188 4.58 34.61 -36.01
C ALA A 188 3.18 34.45 -36.64
N ILE A 189 2.14 34.39 -35.83
CA ILE A 189 0.77 34.19 -36.33
C ILE A 189 0.18 35.52 -36.79
N SER A 190 0.01 35.66 -38.10
CA SER A 190 -0.58 36.86 -38.70
C SER A 190 -1.98 37.16 -38.13
N GLY A 191 -2.19 38.39 -37.69
CA GLY A 191 -3.48 38.87 -37.17
C GLY A 191 -3.73 38.61 -35.68
N VAL A 192 -2.87 37.87 -34.97
CA VAL A 192 -2.92 37.76 -33.51
C VAL A 192 -2.21 38.97 -32.88
N PRO A 193 -2.83 39.70 -31.93
CA PRO A 193 -2.17 40.76 -31.19
C PRO A 193 -0.96 40.29 -30.38
N LYS A 194 -0.12 41.23 -29.94
CA LYS A 194 0.86 40.96 -28.87
C LYS A 194 0.11 40.75 -27.54
N VAL A 195 0.66 39.88 -26.69
CA VAL A 195 0.07 39.47 -25.41
C VAL A 195 0.98 39.87 -24.25
N ASP A 196 0.42 40.03 -23.05
CA ASP A 196 1.18 40.10 -21.80
C ASP A 196 1.23 38.70 -21.19
N VAL A 197 2.43 38.12 -21.07
CA VAL A 197 2.71 36.85 -20.38
C VAL A 197 3.80 37.03 -19.30
N SER A 198 3.99 38.27 -18.82
CA SER A 198 5.01 38.62 -17.83
C SER A 198 4.61 38.20 -16.41
N GLY A 199 5.60 37.89 -15.58
CA GLY A 199 5.41 37.20 -14.30
C GLY A 199 5.45 35.67 -14.47
N GLY A 200 5.02 34.95 -13.43
CA GLY A 200 5.13 33.49 -13.36
C GLY A 200 6.51 33.05 -12.88
N TRP A 201 6.71 31.74 -12.83
CA TRP A 201 7.99 31.12 -12.45
C TRP A 201 8.72 30.58 -13.68
N PHE A 202 10.05 30.65 -13.65
CA PHE A 202 10.89 29.77 -14.44
C PHE A 202 10.70 28.31 -13.99
N ASP A 203 10.72 27.41 -14.96
CA ASP A 203 10.32 26.03 -14.73
C ASP A 203 11.37 25.22 -13.98
N ALA A 204 12.63 25.28 -14.43
CA ALA A 204 13.72 24.49 -13.88
C ALA A 204 15.00 25.32 -13.67
N GLY A 205 16.17 24.79 -14.06
CA GLY A 205 17.44 25.50 -13.99
C GLY A 205 17.57 26.66 -14.98
N ASP A 206 16.74 26.62 -16.00
CA ASP A 206 16.60 27.46 -17.18
C ASP A 206 15.66 28.68 -16.96
N TYR A 207 15.05 29.20 -18.03
CA TYR A 207 14.10 30.32 -17.98
C TYR A 207 12.76 30.10 -18.72
N LEU A 208 12.50 28.91 -19.25
CA LEU A 208 11.20 28.55 -19.84
C LEU A 208 10.09 28.63 -18.79
N LYS A 209 8.86 28.84 -19.26
CA LYS A 209 7.66 28.88 -18.40
C LYS A 209 6.53 28.12 -19.07
N PHE A 210 6.12 26.99 -18.48
CA PHE A 210 5.01 26.20 -19.00
C PHE A 210 3.76 26.32 -18.12
N THR A 211 2.61 26.40 -18.76
CA THR A 211 1.30 26.48 -18.10
C THR A 211 0.92 25.17 -17.42
N HIS A 212 1.43 24.04 -17.92
CA HIS A 212 1.16 22.70 -17.41
C HIS A 212 1.79 22.46 -16.02
N THR A 213 3.11 22.67 -15.90
CA THR A 213 3.87 22.59 -14.64
C THR A 213 3.48 23.69 -13.66
N THR A 214 3.27 24.93 -14.11
CA THR A 214 2.81 26.02 -13.22
C THR A 214 1.42 25.73 -12.62
N ALA A 215 0.50 25.13 -13.39
CA ALA A 215 -0.81 24.72 -12.86
C ALA A 215 -0.69 23.55 -11.88
N TYR A 216 0.20 22.58 -12.14
CA TYR A 216 0.53 21.51 -11.19
C TYR A 216 1.06 22.08 -9.87
N ALA A 217 2.08 22.94 -9.95
CA ALA A 217 2.73 23.54 -8.80
C ALA A 217 1.77 24.44 -8.00
N ALA A 218 0.99 25.29 -8.67
CA ALA A 218 -0.03 26.10 -8.03
C ALA A 218 -1.06 25.22 -7.29
N GLY A 219 -1.55 24.14 -7.92
CA GLY A 219 -2.47 23.19 -7.32
C GLY A 219 -1.91 22.53 -6.06
N ALA A 220 -0.68 22.01 -6.10
CA ALA A 220 -0.02 21.40 -4.95
C ALA A 220 0.22 22.41 -3.79
N LEU A 221 0.65 23.64 -4.09
CA LEU A 221 0.79 24.70 -3.09
C LEU A 221 -0.57 25.09 -2.47
N GLN A 222 -1.64 25.16 -3.28
CA GLN A 222 -3.00 25.44 -2.81
C GLN A 222 -3.56 24.32 -1.92
N ILE A 223 -3.30 23.05 -2.26
CA ILE A 223 -3.66 21.90 -1.41
C ILE A 223 -2.90 21.99 -0.08
N ALA A 224 -1.58 22.23 -0.12
CA ALA A 224 -0.77 22.43 1.09
C ALA A 224 -1.29 23.58 1.97
N GLN A 225 -1.76 24.66 1.36
CA GLN A 225 -2.37 25.80 2.06
C GLN A 225 -3.74 25.45 2.68
N ARG A 226 -4.62 24.70 1.97
CA ARG A 226 -5.95 24.32 2.51
C ARG A 226 -5.88 23.26 3.60
N SER A 227 -4.91 22.35 3.55
CA SER A 227 -4.76 21.25 4.52
C SER A 227 -4.35 21.69 5.93
N GLY A 228 -4.15 22.99 6.18
CA GLY A 228 -3.88 23.57 7.51
C GLY A 228 -2.43 24.02 7.71
N SER A 229 -1.53 23.77 6.78
CA SER A 229 -0.16 24.33 6.75
C SER A 229 -0.19 25.77 6.20
N ALA A 230 -1.00 26.65 6.78
CA ALA A 230 -1.24 27.98 6.23
C ALA A 230 -0.02 28.92 6.39
N ASP A 231 0.65 29.21 5.28
CA ASP A 231 1.86 30.04 5.21
C ASP A 231 1.57 31.35 4.42
N PRO A 232 1.80 32.55 4.99
CA PRO A 232 1.63 33.82 4.26
C PRO A 232 2.59 34.00 3.08
N ALA A 233 3.81 33.42 3.13
CA ALA A 233 4.74 33.46 2.00
C ALA A 233 4.23 32.59 0.85
N ARG A 234 3.78 31.37 1.16
CA ARG A 234 3.15 30.47 0.18
C ARG A 234 1.88 31.04 -0.42
N ALA A 235 1.06 31.74 0.36
CA ALA A 235 -0.12 32.46 -0.16
C ALA A 235 0.28 33.52 -1.21
N ALA A 236 1.36 34.27 -0.97
CA ALA A 236 1.87 35.24 -1.94
C ALA A 236 2.47 34.59 -3.21
N GLU A 237 3.06 33.40 -3.10
CA GLU A 237 3.50 32.60 -4.26
C GLU A 237 2.31 32.05 -5.05
N ILE A 238 1.26 31.54 -4.39
CA ILE A 238 0.01 31.11 -5.04
C ILE A 238 -0.61 32.26 -5.82
N ASP A 239 -0.69 33.46 -5.23
CA ASP A 239 -1.25 34.63 -5.92
C ASP A 239 -0.40 35.10 -7.10
N HIS A 240 0.93 34.99 -7.02
CA HIS A 240 1.83 35.28 -8.16
C HIS A 240 1.60 34.28 -9.32
N ALA A 241 1.48 32.98 -9.03
CA ALA A 241 1.20 31.96 -10.04
C ALA A 241 -0.20 32.10 -10.66
N MET A 242 -1.24 32.31 -9.85
CA MET A 242 -2.60 32.51 -10.37
C MET A 242 -2.71 33.79 -11.21
N THR A 243 -1.99 34.86 -10.86
CA THR A 243 -1.91 36.08 -11.67
C THR A 243 -1.28 35.82 -13.05
N TRP A 244 -0.35 34.87 -13.15
CA TRP A 244 0.22 34.48 -14.44
C TRP A 244 -0.69 33.52 -15.22
N LEU A 245 -1.31 32.53 -14.57
CA LEU A 245 -2.25 31.61 -15.20
C LEU A 245 -3.48 32.33 -15.80
N ASP A 246 -3.94 33.43 -15.17
CA ASP A 246 -4.99 34.31 -15.71
C ASP A 246 -4.56 34.96 -17.04
N LYS A 247 -3.33 35.45 -17.14
CA LYS A 247 -2.75 35.98 -18.39
C LYS A 247 -2.61 34.93 -19.49
N MET A 248 -2.34 33.68 -19.12
CA MET A 248 -2.22 32.57 -20.08
C MET A 248 -3.57 32.16 -20.68
N TRP A 249 -4.70 32.65 -20.14
CA TRP A 249 -6.06 32.37 -20.61
C TRP A 249 -6.69 33.56 -21.37
N ASP A 250 -6.69 33.50 -22.70
CA ASP A 250 -7.49 34.39 -23.54
C ASP A 250 -8.95 33.89 -23.57
N GLU A 251 -9.74 34.31 -22.58
CA GLU A 251 -11.18 33.99 -22.48
C GLU A 251 -11.96 34.42 -23.73
N SER A 252 -11.61 35.56 -24.33
CA SER A 252 -12.34 36.17 -25.46
C SER A 252 -12.27 35.34 -26.75
N ASN A 253 -11.12 34.72 -27.03
CA ASN A 253 -10.95 33.79 -28.14
C ASN A 253 -11.07 32.32 -27.69
N GLY A 254 -11.09 32.07 -26.38
CA GLY A 254 -11.04 30.76 -25.76
C GLY A 254 -9.73 30.04 -26.05
N VAL A 255 -8.60 30.74 -25.99
CA VAL A 255 -7.26 30.23 -26.29
C VAL A 255 -6.45 30.13 -25.01
N LEU A 256 -5.82 28.98 -24.80
CA LEU A 256 -4.86 28.78 -23.73
C LEU A 256 -3.45 28.86 -24.32
N TYR A 257 -2.68 29.86 -23.87
CA TYR A 257 -1.23 29.87 -24.04
C TYR A 257 -0.62 28.77 -23.15
N VAL A 258 0.45 28.14 -23.60
CA VAL A 258 1.00 26.94 -22.92
C VAL A 258 2.48 27.05 -22.55
N GLN A 259 3.23 27.90 -23.26
CA GLN A 259 4.68 28.01 -23.10
C GLN A 259 5.16 29.40 -23.49
N VAL A 260 6.14 29.91 -22.74
CA VAL A 260 6.90 31.13 -23.03
C VAL A 260 8.39 30.78 -23.06
N GLY A 261 9.09 31.19 -24.12
CA GLY A 261 10.46 30.74 -24.42
C GLY A 261 10.51 29.43 -25.20
N LEU A 262 11.70 29.06 -25.70
CA LEU A 262 12.04 27.75 -26.29
C LEU A 262 13.50 27.42 -25.92
N GLY A 263 13.85 26.13 -25.81
CA GLY A 263 15.16 25.65 -25.37
C GLY A 263 16.31 25.91 -26.35
N GLY A 264 16.78 24.90 -27.05
CA GLY A 264 17.88 24.98 -28.01
C GLY A 264 17.55 25.72 -29.32
N GLY A 265 18.59 26.18 -29.99
CA GLY A 265 18.48 26.98 -31.23
C GLY A 265 19.25 26.44 -32.43
N ASN A 266 19.41 27.31 -33.42
CA ASN A 266 20.02 26.97 -34.72
C ASN A 266 20.88 28.09 -35.32
N GLY A 267 21.26 29.09 -34.50
CA GLY A 267 22.03 30.26 -34.93
C GLY A 267 21.24 31.35 -35.66
N THR A 268 20.04 31.05 -36.18
CA THR A 268 19.06 32.10 -36.55
C THR A 268 18.08 32.41 -35.40
N PHE A 269 17.94 31.45 -34.50
CA PHE A 269 17.31 31.54 -33.18
C PHE A 269 18.35 31.16 -32.12
N GLU A 270 18.31 31.86 -30.98
CA GLU A 270 19.04 31.59 -29.73
C GLU A 270 17.96 31.52 -28.64
N GLY A 271 17.90 30.41 -27.90
CA GLY A 271 16.91 30.13 -26.86
C GLY A 271 17.55 29.85 -25.50
N ASP A 272 16.71 29.45 -24.54
CA ASP A 272 17.06 29.47 -23.12
C ASP A 272 18.21 28.51 -22.75
N HIS A 273 18.42 27.45 -23.55
CA HIS A 273 19.49 26.45 -23.35
C HIS A 273 20.78 26.74 -24.15
N ASP A 274 20.74 27.59 -25.17
CA ASP A 274 21.95 27.93 -25.96
C ASP A 274 22.99 28.72 -25.16
N ARG A 275 22.60 29.32 -24.02
CA ARG A 275 23.43 30.30 -23.32
C ARG A 275 23.13 30.47 -21.83
N TRP A 276 24.12 30.12 -21.02
CA TRP A 276 24.19 30.46 -19.60
C TRP A 276 24.33 31.97 -19.36
N ARG A 277 23.42 32.54 -18.56
CA ARG A 277 23.36 33.98 -18.23
C ARG A 277 22.57 34.21 -16.93
N LEU A 278 22.44 35.46 -16.48
CA LEU A 278 21.42 35.85 -15.49
C LEU A 278 20.24 36.47 -16.26
N PRO A 279 18.97 36.25 -15.85
CA PRO A 279 17.83 36.49 -16.74
C PRO A 279 17.61 37.99 -17.03
N GLN A 280 17.98 38.87 -16.09
CA GLN A 280 17.95 40.32 -16.31
C GLN A 280 18.99 40.81 -17.35
N ALA A 281 19.88 39.95 -17.85
CA ALA A 281 20.76 40.28 -18.96
C ALA A 281 20.00 40.39 -20.29
N ASP A 282 18.88 39.69 -20.45
CA ASP A 282 18.19 39.59 -21.74
C ASP A 282 17.47 40.90 -22.11
N ASP A 283 17.01 41.65 -21.10
CA ASP A 283 16.54 43.03 -21.26
C ASP A 283 17.64 44.02 -21.67
N THR A 284 18.91 43.61 -21.69
CA THR A 284 20.02 44.41 -22.25
C THR A 284 20.31 44.10 -23.72
N ILE A 285 19.77 43.02 -24.28
CA ILE A 285 20.02 42.61 -25.67
C ILE A 285 19.40 43.61 -26.64
N THR A 286 20.14 43.95 -27.70
CA THR A 286 19.77 44.96 -28.73
C THR A 286 19.80 44.40 -30.15
N ASP A 287 19.82 43.07 -30.27
CA ASP A 287 19.79 42.30 -31.51
C ASP A 287 18.60 42.64 -32.43
N ALA A 288 18.80 42.41 -33.73
CA ALA A 288 17.80 42.70 -34.74
C ALA A 288 16.70 41.62 -34.78
N ALA A 289 15.46 42.02 -35.07
CA ALA A 289 14.36 41.07 -35.19
C ALA A 289 14.66 39.98 -36.24
N GLY A 290 14.77 38.73 -35.79
CA GLY A 290 15.14 37.58 -36.63
C GLY A 290 16.63 37.20 -36.62
N THR A 291 17.45 37.73 -35.70
CA THR A 291 18.75 37.13 -35.31
C THR A 291 18.61 36.39 -33.98
N GLY A 292 19.59 35.55 -33.61
CA GLY A 292 19.53 34.66 -32.45
C GLY A 292 19.07 35.32 -31.15
N GLY A 293 19.95 36.10 -30.51
CA GLY A 293 19.71 36.71 -29.20
C GLY A 293 18.49 37.64 -29.10
N TYR A 294 17.91 38.07 -30.23
CA TYR A 294 16.62 38.79 -30.22
C TYR A 294 15.53 38.00 -29.49
N TYR A 295 15.54 36.67 -29.62
CA TYR A 295 14.49 35.81 -29.07
C TYR A 295 14.62 35.53 -27.58
N LEU A 296 15.82 35.56 -27.00
CA LEU A 296 16.03 35.56 -25.55
C LEU A 296 15.29 36.74 -24.89
N ARG A 297 15.35 37.91 -25.53
CA ARG A 297 14.64 39.10 -25.08
C ARG A 297 13.15 39.07 -25.42
N TYR A 298 12.81 38.81 -26.67
CA TYR A 298 11.44 38.89 -27.20
C TYR A 298 10.85 37.48 -27.34
N ARG A 299 10.69 36.83 -26.19
CA ARG A 299 10.43 35.39 -26.08
C ARG A 299 9.20 34.93 -26.87
N PRO A 300 9.29 33.79 -27.59
CA PRO A 300 8.14 33.21 -28.27
C PRO A 300 7.06 32.79 -27.28
N VAL A 301 5.79 32.99 -27.65
CA VAL A 301 4.65 32.38 -26.96
C VAL A 301 4.01 31.32 -27.85
N LEU A 302 3.80 30.13 -27.31
CA LEU A 302 3.05 29.06 -27.96
C LEU A 302 1.67 28.87 -27.31
N ARG A 303 0.74 28.29 -28.09
CA ARG A 303 -0.67 28.09 -27.71
C ARG A 303 -1.07 26.62 -27.82
N ALA A 304 -1.82 26.12 -26.85
CA ALA A 304 -2.32 24.75 -26.84
C ALA A 304 -3.42 24.51 -27.91
N ASN A 305 -4.20 25.55 -28.22
CA ASN A 305 -5.31 25.46 -29.17
C ASN A 305 -5.41 26.70 -30.08
N ALA A 306 -6.13 26.55 -31.19
CA ALA A 306 -6.56 27.68 -32.02
C ALA A 306 -7.88 28.28 -31.47
N PRO A 307 -8.21 29.55 -31.78
CA PRO A 307 -9.50 30.14 -31.42
C PRO A 307 -10.68 29.24 -31.81
N GLY A 308 -11.61 29.03 -30.87
CA GLY A 308 -12.76 28.13 -31.05
C GLY A 308 -12.45 26.62 -31.01
N ALA A 309 -11.19 26.18 -31.02
CA ALA A 309 -10.85 24.77 -30.86
C ALA A 309 -10.90 24.32 -29.38
N GLN A 310 -10.98 23.00 -29.18
CA GLN A 310 -10.83 22.35 -27.87
C GLN A 310 -9.36 22.30 -27.42
N ILE A 311 -9.14 22.13 -26.12
CA ILE A 311 -7.84 22.05 -25.45
C ILE A 311 -7.55 20.57 -25.12
N SER A 312 -6.27 20.18 -25.03
CA SER A 312 -5.86 18.86 -24.56
C SER A 312 -6.44 18.58 -23.16
N PRO A 313 -7.03 17.39 -22.90
CA PRO A 313 -7.84 17.18 -21.69
C PRO A 313 -7.03 17.26 -20.39
N ASN A 314 -5.81 16.73 -20.37
CA ASN A 314 -4.83 16.87 -19.28
C ASN A 314 -4.67 18.34 -18.84
N LEU A 315 -4.27 19.20 -19.78
CA LEU A 315 -4.02 20.62 -19.56
C LEU A 315 -5.30 21.38 -19.17
N ALA A 316 -6.44 21.02 -19.76
CA ALA A 316 -7.73 21.63 -19.43
C ALA A 316 -8.22 21.27 -18.01
N GLY A 317 -8.04 20.02 -17.59
CA GLY A 317 -8.35 19.55 -16.24
C GLY A 317 -7.47 20.22 -15.18
N ARG A 318 -6.15 20.20 -15.39
CA ARG A 318 -5.16 20.74 -14.45
C ARG A 318 -5.27 22.25 -14.24
N VAL A 319 -5.38 23.03 -15.32
CA VAL A 319 -5.54 24.48 -15.22
C VAL A 319 -6.89 24.83 -14.57
N SER A 320 -7.96 24.08 -14.88
CA SER A 320 -9.24 24.23 -14.17
C SER A 320 -9.12 23.95 -12.67
N ALA A 321 -8.37 22.92 -12.27
CA ALA A 321 -8.18 22.59 -10.87
C ALA A 321 -7.51 23.74 -10.10
N ALA A 322 -6.44 24.35 -10.66
CA ALA A 322 -5.75 25.49 -10.03
C ALA A 322 -6.65 26.72 -9.83
N PHE A 323 -7.52 27.04 -10.79
CA PHE A 323 -8.52 28.09 -10.63
C PHE A 323 -9.62 27.72 -9.62
N ALA A 324 -10.11 26.47 -9.63
CA ALA A 324 -11.13 26.03 -8.68
C ALA A 324 -10.61 25.93 -7.24
N LEU A 325 -9.34 25.57 -7.04
CA LEU A 325 -8.64 25.63 -5.75
C LEU A 325 -8.44 27.08 -5.27
N SER A 326 -8.06 28.00 -6.18
CA SER A 326 -8.05 29.45 -5.87
C SER A 326 -9.44 29.92 -5.43
N ALA A 327 -10.52 29.46 -6.09
CA ALA A 327 -11.88 29.77 -5.71
C ALA A 327 -12.25 29.26 -4.30
N GLN A 328 -11.83 28.06 -3.91
CA GLN A 328 -12.06 27.53 -2.56
C GLN A 328 -11.36 28.36 -1.48
N LEU A 329 -10.06 28.67 -1.68
CA LEU A 329 -9.28 29.47 -0.73
C LEU A 329 -9.86 30.89 -0.54
N HIS A 330 -10.53 31.42 -1.57
CA HIS A 330 -11.12 32.75 -1.54
C HIS A 330 -12.63 32.79 -1.23
N ALA A 331 -13.31 31.63 -1.15
CA ALA A 331 -14.78 31.56 -1.04
C ALA A 331 -15.37 32.32 0.16
N THR A 332 -14.60 32.52 1.23
CA THR A 332 -14.99 33.28 2.42
C THR A 332 -14.31 34.66 2.54
N SER A 333 -13.13 34.85 1.94
CA SER A 333 -12.28 36.04 2.11
C SER A 333 -12.45 37.07 0.98
N ASP A 334 -12.56 36.61 -0.28
CA ASP A 334 -13.01 37.40 -1.43
C ASP A 334 -13.94 36.54 -2.32
N PRO A 335 -15.25 36.48 -1.98
CA PRO A 335 -16.24 35.76 -2.79
C PRO A 335 -16.36 36.30 -4.22
N ALA A 336 -15.98 37.55 -4.47
CA ALA A 336 -16.03 38.16 -5.80
C ALA A 336 -14.84 37.72 -6.67
N ARG A 337 -13.66 37.46 -6.08
CA ARG A 337 -12.59 36.69 -6.72
C ARG A 337 -13.00 35.25 -6.93
N ALA A 338 -13.44 34.56 -5.87
CA ALA A 338 -13.79 33.15 -5.95
C ALA A 338 -14.83 32.83 -7.04
N GLN A 339 -15.82 33.70 -7.24
CA GLN A 339 -16.81 33.54 -8.30
C GLN A 339 -16.24 33.76 -9.73
N ARG A 340 -15.21 34.62 -9.90
CA ARG A 340 -14.47 34.74 -11.17
C ARG A 340 -13.63 33.49 -11.39
N ASP A 341 -12.83 33.10 -10.41
CA ASP A 341 -11.94 31.94 -10.48
C ASP A 341 -12.72 30.65 -10.83
N LEU A 342 -13.89 30.41 -10.18
CA LEU A 342 -14.81 29.31 -10.53
C LEU A 342 -15.38 29.43 -11.97
N THR A 343 -15.57 30.63 -12.49
CA THR A 343 -16.07 30.86 -13.85
C THR A 343 -14.97 30.56 -14.89
N THR A 344 -13.74 31.02 -14.64
CA THR A 344 -12.55 30.72 -15.45
C THR A 344 -12.28 29.20 -15.48
N ALA A 345 -12.27 28.54 -14.31
CA ALA A 345 -12.15 27.10 -14.21
C ALA A 345 -13.17 26.36 -15.09
N ALA A 346 -14.45 26.70 -14.94
CA ALA A 346 -15.55 26.11 -15.71
C ALA A 346 -15.43 26.34 -17.23
N ALA A 347 -14.94 27.51 -17.65
CA ALA A 347 -14.74 27.85 -19.06
C ALA A 347 -13.59 27.07 -19.71
N ILE A 348 -12.49 26.86 -18.98
CA ILE A 348 -11.33 26.08 -19.43
C ILE A 348 -11.67 24.59 -19.47
N TYR A 349 -12.25 24.05 -18.38
CA TYR A 349 -12.70 22.66 -18.31
C TYR A 349 -13.73 22.32 -19.40
N GLY A 350 -14.69 23.22 -19.64
CA GLY A 350 -15.71 23.06 -20.70
C GLY A 350 -15.14 23.01 -22.13
N LYS A 351 -13.85 23.29 -22.32
CA LYS A 351 -13.11 23.20 -23.59
C LYS A 351 -12.24 21.96 -23.72
N ALA A 352 -12.18 21.08 -22.72
CA ALA A 352 -11.44 19.83 -22.81
C ALA A 352 -11.88 18.98 -24.01
N LYS A 353 -10.91 18.41 -24.73
CA LYS A 353 -11.13 17.43 -25.80
C LYS A 353 -11.24 16.04 -25.18
N THR A 354 -12.46 15.63 -24.84
CA THR A 354 -12.74 14.37 -24.12
C THR A 354 -13.45 13.31 -24.96
N THR A 355 -13.62 13.53 -26.27
CA THR A 355 -14.32 12.62 -27.18
C THR A 355 -13.64 12.51 -28.54
N GLY A 356 -13.84 11.38 -29.21
CA GLY A 356 -13.12 11.03 -30.44
C GLY A 356 -11.64 10.71 -30.18
N THR A 357 -10.83 10.70 -31.23
CA THR A 357 -9.37 10.47 -31.10
C THR A 357 -8.72 11.67 -30.44
N ILE A 358 -8.27 11.52 -29.18
CA ILE A 358 -7.61 12.58 -28.39
C ILE A 358 -6.34 13.06 -29.09
N GLY A 359 -5.49 12.13 -29.54
CA GLY A 359 -4.18 12.42 -30.14
C GLY A 359 -3.08 12.48 -29.07
N GLN A 360 -1.92 13.00 -29.45
CA GLN A 360 -0.84 13.34 -28.51
C GLN A 360 -1.33 14.42 -27.54
N LEU A 361 -1.06 14.26 -26.24
CA LEU A 361 -1.42 15.24 -25.24
C LEU A 361 -0.47 16.44 -25.31
N VAL A 362 -0.99 17.63 -24.99
CA VAL A 362 -0.22 18.87 -24.97
C VAL A 362 0.17 19.21 -23.54
N THR A 363 1.47 19.25 -23.28
CA THR A 363 2.12 19.59 -22.01
C THR A 363 3.10 20.74 -22.22
N ALA A 364 4.07 20.52 -23.12
CA ALA A 364 5.14 21.42 -23.54
C ALA A 364 5.51 21.20 -25.03
N TYR A 365 6.41 22.01 -25.57
CA TYR A 365 7.02 21.85 -26.89
C TYR A 365 8.56 22.01 -26.84
N PRO A 366 9.34 21.00 -27.25
CA PRO A 366 8.93 19.66 -27.70
C PRO A 366 8.12 18.90 -26.63
N TRP A 367 7.34 17.91 -27.07
CA TRP A 367 6.54 17.07 -26.16
C TRP A 367 7.43 16.29 -25.19
N ASP A 368 8.62 15.92 -25.66
CA ASP A 368 9.66 15.15 -24.97
C ASP A 368 10.17 15.82 -23.67
N PHE A 369 9.92 17.13 -23.46
CA PHE A 369 10.15 17.78 -22.15
C PHE A 369 9.26 17.21 -21.05
N TYR A 370 7.98 16.94 -21.35
CA TYR A 370 7.00 16.44 -20.38
C TYR A 370 6.06 15.41 -21.06
N PRO A 371 6.55 14.17 -21.31
CA PRO A 371 5.88 13.18 -22.15
C PRO A 371 4.73 12.46 -21.43
N GLU A 372 3.56 13.08 -21.41
CA GLU A 372 2.36 12.57 -20.72
C GLU A 372 1.42 11.76 -21.65
N THR A 373 0.85 10.68 -21.12
CA THR A 373 -0.14 9.83 -21.79
C THR A 373 -1.49 9.74 -21.07
N LEU A 374 -1.55 10.16 -19.79
CA LEU A 374 -2.74 10.12 -18.94
C LEU A 374 -3.48 11.47 -18.96
N TRP A 375 -4.77 11.44 -18.61
CA TRP A 375 -5.64 12.63 -18.64
C TRP A 375 -6.99 12.45 -17.92
N HIS A 376 -7.42 11.20 -17.71
CA HIS A 376 -8.65 10.91 -16.97
C HIS A 376 -8.55 11.35 -15.51
N ASP A 377 -7.36 11.27 -14.91
CA ASP A 377 -6.99 11.79 -13.60
C ASP A 377 -7.03 13.33 -13.56
N ASP A 378 -6.49 14.04 -14.55
CA ASP A 378 -6.63 15.50 -14.66
C ASP A 378 -8.09 15.96 -14.82
N MET A 379 -8.86 15.24 -15.63
CA MET A 379 -10.28 15.53 -15.81
C MET A 379 -11.09 15.19 -14.55
N ALA A 380 -10.66 14.19 -13.77
CA ALA A 380 -11.19 13.95 -12.42
C ALA A 380 -10.80 15.10 -11.47
N TYR A 381 -9.53 15.53 -11.46
CA TYR A 381 -9.01 16.61 -10.62
C TYR A 381 -9.76 17.93 -10.85
N GLY A 382 -9.82 18.38 -12.10
CA GLY A 382 -10.57 19.57 -12.49
C GLY A 382 -12.04 19.51 -12.10
N ALA A 383 -12.69 18.35 -12.27
CA ALA A 383 -14.09 18.16 -11.91
C ALA A 383 -14.33 18.09 -10.39
N THR A 384 -13.45 17.44 -9.63
CA THR A 384 -13.47 17.39 -8.16
C THR A 384 -13.37 18.80 -7.61
N GLU A 385 -12.33 19.54 -8.00
CA GLU A 385 -12.09 20.86 -7.44
C GLU A 385 -13.16 21.89 -7.87
N LEU A 386 -13.71 21.76 -9.08
CA LEU A 386 -14.91 22.49 -9.50
C LEU A 386 -16.12 22.18 -8.61
N ALA A 387 -16.36 20.92 -8.26
CA ALA A 387 -17.45 20.52 -7.37
C ALA A 387 -17.29 21.13 -5.96
N ARG A 388 -16.09 21.03 -5.38
CA ARG A 388 -15.76 21.59 -4.06
C ARG A 388 -15.90 23.13 -4.04
N ALA A 389 -15.37 23.82 -5.05
CA ALA A 389 -15.51 25.27 -5.22
C ALA A 389 -16.97 25.70 -5.37
N ALA A 390 -17.74 24.97 -6.17
CA ALA A 390 -19.16 25.21 -6.37
C ALA A 390 -19.98 24.97 -5.08
N ARG A 391 -19.68 23.92 -4.32
CA ARG A 391 -20.28 23.65 -3.00
C ARG A 391 -19.99 24.80 -2.02
N ALA A 392 -18.74 25.27 -1.96
CA ALA A 392 -18.34 26.38 -1.09
C ALA A 392 -19.04 27.71 -1.45
N LEU A 393 -19.33 27.95 -2.73
CA LEU A 393 -20.01 29.17 -3.22
C LEU A 393 -21.54 29.03 -3.35
N GLY A 394 -22.11 27.85 -3.11
CA GLY A 394 -23.54 27.58 -3.26
C GLY A 394 -24.03 27.48 -4.71
N ASP A 395 -23.14 27.23 -5.67
CA ASP A 395 -23.48 27.09 -7.08
C ASP A 395 -24.13 25.72 -7.37
N THR A 396 -25.34 25.76 -7.91
CA THR A 396 -26.16 24.56 -8.26
C THR A 396 -25.47 23.58 -9.21
N ARG A 397 -24.42 23.98 -9.93
CA ARG A 397 -23.63 23.13 -10.83
C ARG A 397 -22.75 22.12 -10.10
N ALA A 398 -22.52 22.26 -8.79
CA ALA A 398 -21.65 21.39 -7.99
C ALA A 398 -21.89 19.87 -8.24
N ILE A 399 -23.15 19.43 -8.19
CA ILE A 399 -23.53 18.02 -8.40
C ILE A 399 -23.25 17.53 -9.84
N THR A 400 -23.23 18.42 -10.83
CA THR A 400 -22.89 18.08 -12.22
C THR A 400 -21.40 17.79 -12.34
N TRP A 401 -20.57 18.62 -11.72
CA TRP A 401 -19.12 18.40 -11.69
C TRP A 401 -18.74 17.19 -10.82
N LEU A 402 -19.39 16.98 -9.67
CA LEU A 402 -19.19 15.78 -8.85
C LEU A 402 -19.53 14.49 -9.61
N SER A 403 -20.59 14.52 -10.42
CA SER A 403 -20.97 13.39 -11.29
C SER A 403 -19.94 13.12 -12.40
N GLN A 404 -19.29 14.17 -12.91
CA GLN A 404 -18.22 14.04 -13.90
C GLN A 404 -16.91 13.57 -13.26
N ALA A 405 -16.56 14.08 -12.06
CA ALA A 405 -15.41 13.63 -11.29
C ALA A 405 -15.48 12.13 -11.01
N ALA A 406 -16.65 11.65 -10.56
CA ALA A 406 -16.89 10.22 -10.35
C ALA A 406 -16.75 9.39 -11.63
N LEU A 407 -17.18 9.91 -12.79
CA LEU A 407 -17.04 9.25 -14.08
C LEU A 407 -15.57 9.19 -14.55
N TRP A 408 -14.84 10.30 -14.43
CA TRP A 408 -13.43 10.36 -14.84
C TRP A 408 -12.53 9.53 -13.92
N ALA A 409 -12.77 9.59 -12.60
CA ALA A 409 -12.09 8.73 -11.64
C ALA A 409 -12.38 7.24 -11.89
N LYS A 410 -13.63 6.87 -12.26
CA LYS A 410 -13.91 5.51 -12.72
C LYS A 410 -13.13 5.15 -13.98
N ASN A 411 -13.12 5.98 -15.01
CA ASN A 411 -12.42 5.69 -16.27
C ASN A 411 -10.90 5.53 -16.08
N TYR A 412 -10.32 6.30 -15.15
CA TYR A 412 -8.92 6.17 -14.72
C TYR A 412 -8.67 4.83 -13.99
N ILE A 413 -9.47 4.50 -12.97
CA ILE A 413 -9.35 3.24 -12.21
C ILE A 413 -9.59 2.00 -13.10
N ASP A 414 -10.62 2.03 -13.94
CA ASP A 414 -10.98 0.95 -14.87
C ASP A 414 -9.91 0.72 -15.96
N GLY A 415 -9.14 1.75 -16.30
CA GLY A 415 -8.06 1.65 -17.28
C GLY A 415 -6.89 0.78 -16.80
N GLY A 416 -6.69 0.69 -15.47
CA GLY A 416 -5.53 0.00 -14.88
C GLY A 416 -4.19 0.70 -15.13
N GLU A 417 -4.22 1.93 -15.65
CA GLU A 417 -3.04 2.76 -15.93
C GLU A 417 -2.79 3.76 -14.79
N GLY A 418 -1.55 4.22 -14.66
CA GLY A 418 -1.16 5.30 -13.73
C GLY A 418 -0.23 4.88 -12.60
N SER A 419 0.53 5.85 -12.10
CA SER A 419 1.57 5.70 -11.09
C SER A 419 1.10 6.24 -9.73
N THR A 420 2.02 6.43 -8.79
CA THR A 420 1.83 7.27 -7.59
C THR A 420 1.94 8.75 -7.94
N LEU A 421 1.56 9.66 -7.04
CA LEU A 421 1.56 11.11 -7.33
C LEU A 421 2.88 11.57 -7.95
N ASN A 422 2.80 12.24 -9.09
CA ASN A 422 3.93 12.88 -9.79
C ASN A 422 3.35 13.88 -10.82
N LEU A 423 4.18 14.50 -11.67
CA LEU A 423 3.69 15.43 -12.69
C LEU A 423 2.79 14.77 -13.74
N TYR A 424 3.02 13.51 -14.10
CA TYR A 424 2.28 12.77 -15.14
C TYR A 424 1.12 11.92 -14.60
N ASP A 425 0.82 11.99 -13.29
CA ASP A 425 -0.36 11.36 -12.66
C ASP A 425 -0.78 12.17 -11.41
N VAL A 426 -1.86 12.95 -11.54
CA VAL A 426 -2.45 13.74 -10.42
C VAL A 426 -3.41 12.92 -9.56
N GLY A 427 -3.66 11.66 -9.93
CA GLY A 427 -4.58 10.74 -9.24
C GLY A 427 -4.19 10.44 -7.79
N GLY A 428 -2.94 10.69 -7.39
CA GLY A 428 -2.52 10.58 -5.99
C GLY A 428 -3.07 11.66 -5.04
N VAL A 429 -3.66 12.75 -5.55
CA VAL A 429 -4.38 13.77 -4.74
C VAL A 429 -5.83 13.94 -5.20
N ALA A 430 -6.08 13.96 -6.51
CA ALA A 430 -7.39 14.20 -7.10
C ALA A 430 -8.48 13.19 -6.67
N LEU A 431 -8.06 11.94 -6.42
CA LEU A 431 -8.96 10.87 -5.97
C LEU A 431 -9.22 10.92 -4.46
N PRO A 432 -8.22 11.04 -3.56
CA PRO A 432 -8.48 11.34 -2.15
C PRO A 432 -9.41 12.55 -1.94
N ASP A 433 -9.19 13.64 -2.67
CA ASP A 433 -10.05 14.83 -2.62
C ASP A 433 -11.49 14.57 -3.12
N LEU A 434 -11.66 13.63 -4.07
CA LEU A 434 -12.98 13.17 -4.51
C LEU A 434 -13.66 12.26 -3.49
N ALA A 435 -12.92 11.35 -2.86
CA ALA A 435 -13.44 10.48 -1.80
C ALA A 435 -13.91 11.32 -0.60
N GLU A 436 -13.14 12.35 -0.21
CA GLU A 436 -13.49 13.33 0.83
C GLU A 436 -14.80 14.06 0.49
N GLU A 437 -14.93 14.62 -0.73
CA GLU A 437 -16.17 15.27 -1.20
C GLU A 437 -17.38 14.32 -1.24
N LEU A 438 -17.19 13.07 -1.66
CA LEU A 438 -18.24 12.04 -1.70
C LEU A 438 -18.69 11.64 -0.27
N ILE A 439 -17.76 11.50 0.67
CA ILE A 439 -18.03 11.22 2.09
C ILE A 439 -18.78 12.40 2.73
N GLU A 440 -18.27 13.63 2.57
CA GLU A 440 -18.88 14.84 3.12
C GLU A 440 -20.32 15.09 2.60
N THR A 441 -20.55 14.85 1.32
CA THR A 441 -21.85 15.13 0.68
C THR A 441 -22.85 13.98 0.76
N GLY A 442 -22.40 12.76 1.09
CA GLY A 442 -23.24 11.56 1.18
C GLY A 442 -23.91 11.16 -0.13
N GLN A 443 -23.37 11.58 -1.28
CA GLN A 443 -23.98 11.34 -2.59
C GLN A 443 -23.82 9.87 -3.02
N THR A 444 -24.88 9.30 -3.58
CA THR A 444 -24.97 7.88 -3.94
C THR A 444 -25.50 7.69 -5.35
N GLY A 445 -25.22 6.53 -5.96
CA GLY A 445 -25.58 6.25 -7.37
C GLY A 445 -24.66 6.91 -8.40
N LEU A 446 -23.53 7.47 -7.96
CA LEU A 446 -22.46 7.98 -8.82
C LEU A 446 -21.58 6.83 -9.34
N ALA A 447 -20.76 7.11 -10.36
CA ALA A 447 -20.02 6.07 -11.10
C ALA A 447 -18.94 5.35 -10.26
N VAL A 448 -18.42 5.98 -9.21
CA VAL A 448 -17.44 5.39 -8.27
C VAL A 448 -17.86 5.70 -6.82
N THR A 449 -17.44 4.86 -5.88
CA THR A 449 -17.64 5.04 -4.43
C THR A 449 -16.34 5.48 -3.74
N PRO A 450 -16.41 6.09 -2.54
CA PRO A 450 -15.21 6.33 -1.72
C PRO A 450 -14.39 5.05 -1.51
N ASP A 451 -15.03 3.93 -1.19
CA ASP A 451 -14.37 2.64 -0.95
C ASP A 451 -13.57 2.17 -2.17
N ALA A 452 -14.11 2.31 -3.38
CA ALA A 452 -13.43 1.93 -4.62
C ALA A 452 -12.24 2.84 -4.93
N ILE A 453 -12.37 4.14 -4.64
CA ILE A 453 -11.24 5.09 -4.71
C ILE A 453 -10.15 4.69 -3.70
N LEU A 454 -10.52 4.49 -2.44
CA LEU A 454 -9.56 4.17 -1.36
C LEU A 454 -8.90 2.81 -1.59
N ALA A 455 -9.61 1.80 -2.11
CA ALA A 455 -9.02 0.52 -2.50
C ALA A 455 -7.96 0.67 -3.61
N HIS A 456 -8.21 1.51 -4.63
CA HIS A 456 -7.23 1.81 -5.68
C HIS A 456 -6.00 2.56 -5.13
N GLN A 457 -6.20 3.55 -4.24
CA GLN A 457 -5.10 4.27 -3.58
C GLN A 457 -4.25 3.33 -2.71
N ARG A 458 -4.91 2.48 -1.91
CA ARG A 458 -4.27 1.44 -1.09
C ARG A 458 -3.41 0.50 -1.94
N ALA A 459 -3.93 -0.04 -3.03
CA ALA A 459 -3.18 -0.94 -3.90
C ALA A 459 -1.88 -0.32 -4.46
N LYS A 460 -1.89 0.97 -4.83
CA LYS A 460 -0.69 1.69 -5.29
C LYS A 460 0.33 1.92 -4.16
N LEU A 461 -0.14 2.29 -2.97
CA LEU A 461 0.72 2.49 -1.79
C LEU A 461 1.31 1.17 -1.26
N ASP A 462 0.52 0.09 -1.22
CA ASP A 462 0.98 -1.25 -0.82
C ASP A 462 2.09 -1.78 -1.74
N ALA A 463 1.99 -1.55 -3.06
CA ALA A 463 3.05 -1.89 -4.01
C ALA A 463 4.34 -1.10 -3.75
N ALA A 464 4.25 0.18 -3.39
CA ALA A 464 5.40 1.00 -3.02
C ALA A 464 6.00 0.61 -1.66
N VAL A 465 5.17 0.19 -0.69
CA VAL A 465 5.62 -0.42 0.58
C VAL A 465 6.39 -1.72 0.31
N GLN A 466 5.91 -2.57 -0.61
CA GLN A 466 6.62 -3.80 -1.00
C GLN A 466 7.98 -3.50 -1.66
N ARG A 467 8.06 -2.46 -2.52
CA ARG A 467 9.34 -2.00 -3.09
C ARG A 467 10.28 -1.50 -1.99
N ALA A 468 9.81 -0.63 -1.09
CA ALA A 468 10.59 -0.10 0.04
C ALA A 468 11.11 -1.18 0.99
N ASN A 469 10.26 -2.15 1.35
CA ASN A 469 10.65 -3.27 2.22
C ASN A 469 11.73 -4.16 1.58
N SER A 470 11.76 -4.24 0.25
CA SER A 470 12.74 -5.00 -0.54
C SER A 470 14.03 -4.22 -0.82
N ASP A 471 13.97 -2.89 -0.88
CA ASP A 471 15.13 -2.03 -1.11
C ASP A 471 16.08 -1.95 0.11
N ARG A 472 17.36 -1.69 -0.13
CA ARG A 472 18.39 -1.65 0.93
C ARG A 472 18.27 -0.43 1.85
N PHE A 473 17.70 0.67 1.36
CA PHE A 473 17.57 1.95 2.05
C PHE A 473 16.11 2.40 2.25
N GLY A 474 15.13 1.58 1.87
CA GLY A 474 13.71 1.84 2.09
C GLY A 474 13.01 2.61 0.98
N ALA A 475 13.58 2.68 -0.24
CA ALA A 475 13.01 3.44 -1.35
C ALA A 475 11.73 2.79 -1.92
N GLY A 476 10.61 3.51 -1.87
CA GLY A 476 9.34 3.10 -2.48
C GLY A 476 9.22 3.46 -3.97
N ALA A 477 10.01 4.45 -4.43
CA ALA A 477 10.11 4.85 -5.83
C ALA A 477 11.26 4.13 -6.57
N GLU A 478 11.25 4.17 -7.90
CA GLU A 478 12.30 3.59 -8.74
C GLU A 478 13.38 4.63 -9.07
N TYR A 479 14.47 4.61 -8.30
CA TYR A 479 15.59 5.54 -8.39
C TYR A 479 16.54 5.32 -9.60
N THR A 480 16.09 4.53 -10.58
CA THR A 480 16.70 4.37 -11.91
C THR A 480 15.99 5.19 -12.99
N ASN A 481 14.82 5.76 -12.67
CA ASN A 481 13.93 6.42 -13.61
C ASN A 481 13.97 7.94 -13.34
N TYR A 482 13.65 8.74 -14.36
CA TYR A 482 13.53 10.19 -14.21
C TYR A 482 12.54 10.59 -13.11
N ASP A 483 12.83 11.74 -12.50
CA ASP A 483 12.00 12.42 -11.50
C ASP A 483 11.85 11.62 -10.19
N SER A 484 12.84 10.77 -9.86
CA SER A 484 12.79 9.85 -8.72
C SER A 484 12.63 10.54 -7.36
N THR A 485 13.13 11.77 -7.21
CA THR A 485 12.82 12.64 -6.07
C THR A 485 11.32 12.98 -6.04
N SER A 486 10.75 13.42 -7.17
CA SER A 486 9.33 13.78 -7.29
C SER A 486 8.43 12.59 -6.96
N TYR A 487 8.71 11.40 -7.50
CA TYR A 487 8.00 10.16 -7.14
C TYR A 487 8.10 9.81 -5.64
N THR A 488 9.28 9.98 -5.03
CA THR A 488 9.48 9.70 -3.59
C THR A 488 8.69 10.69 -2.71
N LEU A 489 8.65 11.96 -3.09
CA LEU A 489 7.88 12.99 -2.40
C LEU A 489 6.37 12.80 -2.63
N GLY A 490 5.98 12.38 -3.82
CA GLY A 490 4.60 12.07 -4.18
C GLY A 490 4.03 10.90 -3.36
N LEU A 491 4.83 9.87 -3.12
CA LEU A 491 4.50 8.78 -2.19
C LEU A 491 4.17 9.27 -0.79
N ILE A 492 4.90 10.27 -0.27
CA ILE A 492 4.62 10.89 1.04
C ILE A 492 3.28 11.62 0.99
N ALA A 493 3.06 12.48 0.01
CA ALA A 493 1.84 13.28 -0.11
C ALA A 493 0.58 12.39 -0.27
N GLN A 494 0.67 11.37 -1.14
CA GLN A 494 -0.40 10.40 -1.38
C GLN A 494 -0.67 9.52 -0.15
N ALA A 495 0.37 9.06 0.55
CA ALA A 495 0.24 8.33 1.81
C ALA A 495 -0.51 9.16 2.88
N ARG A 496 -0.12 10.43 3.07
CA ARG A 496 -0.75 11.29 4.08
C ARG A 496 -2.16 11.74 3.71
N ARG A 497 -2.48 11.97 2.43
CA ARG A 497 -3.89 12.18 2.00
C ARG A 497 -4.73 10.91 2.06
N TYR A 498 -4.16 9.73 1.83
CA TYR A 498 -4.86 8.47 2.10
C TYR A 498 -5.20 8.31 3.58
N ASP A 499 -4.19 8.44 4.46
CA ASP A 499 -4.36 8.32 5.91
C ASP A 499 -5.40 9.34 6.42
N GLU A 500 -5.34 10.59 5.95
CA GLU A 500 -6.29 11.66 6.32
C GLU A 500 -7.74 11.38 5.89
N VAL A 501 -7.97 10.92 4.65
CA VAL A 501 -9.33 10.69 4.11
C VAL A 501 -9.91 9.33 4.53
N SER A 502 -9.07 8.33 4.79
CA SER A 502 -9.48 7.05 5.37
C SER A 502 -9.63 7.08 6.89
N VAL A 503 -9.16 8.15 7.54
CA VAL A 503 -9.06 8.30 9.01
C VAL A 503 -8.23 7.16 9.64
N THR A 504 -7.09 6.85 9.03
CA THR A 504 -6.13 5.83 9.51
C THR A 504 -4.72 6.42 9.66
N ASN A 505 -3.77 5.62 10.13
CA ASN A 505 -2.34 5.91 10.02
C ASN A 505 -1.59 4.74 9.33
N THR A 506 -2.26 4.07 8.38
CA THR A 506 -1.75 2.88 7.67
C THR A 506 -0.36 3.14 7.09
N TYR A 507 -0.14 4.34 6.52
CA TYR A 507 1.08 4.67 5.81
C TYR A 507 1.97 5.71 6.52
N GLY A 508 1.71 6.04 7.79
CA GLY A 508 2.53 6.98 8.55
C GLY A 508 4.01 6.56 8.62
N ALA A 509 4.27 5.29 8.96
CA ALA A 509 5.61 4.72 8.99
C ALA A 509 6.28 4.67 7.60
N PHE A 510 5.49 4.41 6.55
CA PHE A 510 5.97 4.40 5.17
C PHE A 510 6.34 5.81 4.69
N ALA A 511 5.51 6.81 4.98
CA ALA A 511 5.76 8.22 4.69
C ALA A 511 6.99 8.75 5.43
N GLN A 512 7.17 8.39 6.71
CA GLN A 512 8.42 8.66 7.45
C GLN A 512 9.62 7.96 6.80
N SER A 513 9.49 6.72 6.28
CA SER A 513 10.55 6.03 5.54
C SER A 513 10.94 6.74 4.23
N GLN A 514 9.96 7.22 3.46
CA GLN A 514 10.22 7.98 2.23
C GLN A 514 10.85 9.36 2.52
N ALA A 515 10.40 10.03 3.60
CA ALA A 515 11.05 11.24 4.10
C ALA A 515 12.51 10.97 4.52
N ASN A 516 12.78 9.81 5.16
CA ASN A 516 14.14 9.41 5.50
C ASN A 516 15.02 9.30 4.24
N TRP A 517 14.55 8.60 3.22
CA TRP A 517 15.28 8.42 1.97
C TRP A 517 15.57 9.77 1.28
N ALA A 518 14.55 10.63 1.14
CA ALA A 518 14.68 11.94 0.49
C ALA A 518 15.63 12.90 1.23
N LEU A 519 15.76 12.78 2.56
CA LEU A 519 16.53 13.69 3.41
C LEU A 519 17.91 13.16 3.85
N GLY A 520 18.43 12.09 3.21
CA GLY A 520 19.80 11.58 3.43
C GLY A 520 19.92 10.14 3.95
N GLY A 521 18.81 9.43 4.09
CA GLY A 521 18.75 7.99 4.37
C GLY A 521 19.10 7.10 3.18
N ASN A 522 19.43 7.70 2.03
CA ASN A 522 19.78 7.06 0.76
C ASN A 522 21.26 6.65 0.64
N PRO A 523 21.67 5.86 -0.38
CA PRO A 523 23.04 5.37 -0.56
C PRO A 523 24.12 6.46 -0.56
N TRP A 524 23.81 7.63 -1.11
CA TRP A 524 24.72 8.78 -1.27
C TRP A 524 24.85 9.61 0.01
N GLY A 525 23.84 9.57 0.89
CA GLY A 525 23.78 10.36 2.12
C GLY A 525 23.49 11.84 1.89
N VAL A 526 22.76 12.16 0.83
CA VAL A 526 22.45 13.52 0.40
C VAL A 526 20.97 13.83 0.64
N SER A 527 20.65 15.01 1.15
CA SER A 527 19.28 15.54 1.13
C SER A 527 19.00 16.04 -0.28
N LEU A 528 17.94 15.54 -0.90
CA LEU A 528 17.54 15.91 -2.26
C LEU A 528 16.87 17.29 -2.32
N ILE A 529 16.71 17.96 -1.17
CA ILE A 529 16.26 19.35 -1.03
C ILE A 529 17.46 20.23 -0.67
N ILE A 530 17.78 21.20 -1.53
CA ILE A 530 18.96 22.06 -1.40
C ILE A 530 18.82 23.00 -0.19
N GLY A 531 19.87 23.10 0.63
CA GLY A 531 19.88 23.90 1.86
C GLY A 531 19.19 23.24 3.06
N VAL A 532 18.67 22.02 2.91
CA VAL A 532 18.04 21.24 4.00
C VAL A 532 18.98 20.11 4.43
N GLY A 533 19.17 19.93 5.75
CA GLY A 533 20.13 18.99 6.30
C GLY A 533 21.57 19.52 6.29
N SER A 534 22.57 18.63 6.44
CA SER A 534 23.99 19.01 6.48
C SER A 534 24.76 18.73 5.19
N THR A 535 24.23 17.83 4.35
CA THR A 535 24.78 17.39 3.07
C THR A 535 23.65 17.39 2.05
N PHE A 536 23.74 18.28 1.07
CA PHE A 536 22.77 18.55 -0.01
C PHE A 536 23.55 19.03 -1.26
N PRO A 537 22.93 19.05 -2.47
CA PRO A 537 23.60 19.46 -3.71
C PRO A 537 24.15 20.89 -3.66
N ARG A 538 25.30 21.10 -4.30
CA ARG A 538 26.04 22.39 -4.35
C ARG A 538 26.23 22.91 -5.76
N CYS A 539 26.14 22.03 -6.74
CA CYS A 539 26.30 22.30 -8.16
C CYS A 539 25.00 21.94 -8.91
N PRO A 540 23.83 22.51 -8.57
CA PRO A 540 22.62 22.24 -9.34
C PRO A 540 22.79 22.72 -10.78
N HIS A 541 22.19 22.03 -11.74
CA HIS A 541 22.02 22.57 -13.09
C HIS A 541 20.99 23.71 -13.00
N HIS A 542 21.47 24.93 -12.73
CA HIS A 542 20.64 26.12 -12.60
C HIS A 542 21.45 27.39 -12.77
N GLN A 543 21.04 28.22 -13.73
CA GLN A 543 21.80 29.39 -14.19
C GLN A 543 22.02 30.43 -13.08
N VAL A 544 20.97 30.78 -12.31
CA VAL A 544 21.11 31.77 -11.22
C VAL A 544 21.98 31.23 -10.09
N ALA A 545 21.81 29.95 -9.72
CA ALA A 545 22.51 29.34 -8.60
C ALA A 545 24.03 29.37 -8.75
N ASN A 546 24.55 29.12 -9.97
CA ASN A 546 26.00 29.11 -10.20
C ASN A 546 26.57 30.48 -10.60
N LEU A 547 25.78 31.35 -11.26
CA LEU A 547 26.26 32.66 -11.74
C LEU A 547 26.14 33.79 -10.71
N ALA A 548 25.28 33.64 -9.68
CA ALA A 548 25.12 34.61 -8.60
C ALA A 548 25.23 34.00 -7.18
N GLY A 549 25.20 32.66 -7.05
CA GLY A 549 25.25 31.96 -5.77
C GLY A 549 26.63 31.43 -5.39
N SER A 550 26.64 30.63 -4.31
CA SER A 550 27.85 30.11 -3.66
C SER A 550 28.01 28.61 -3.82
N LEU A 551 28.94 28.22 -4.68
CA LEU A 551 29.26 26.82 -5.03
C LEU A 551 29.85 25.99 -3.86
N THR A 552 30.10 26.60 -2.69
CA THR A 552 30.65 25.91 -1.52
C THR A 552 29.60 25.19 -0.68
N GLY A 553 28.31 25.43 -0.92
CA GLY A 553 27.20 25.01 -0.05
C GLY A 553 27.03 25.90 1.20
N THR A 554 27.61 27.10 1.22
CA THR A 554 27.54 28.03 2.36
C THR A 554 27.40 29.48 1.92
N GLY A 555 26.56 30.26 2.60
CA GLY A 555 26.33 31.68 2.29
C GLY A 555 25.12 31.84 1.35
N ASN A 556 25.28 32.63 0.29
CA ASN A 556 24.21 32.87 -0.67
C ASN A 556 24.02 31.67 -1.60
N ILE A 557 23.30 30.65 -1.14
CA ILE A 557 22.91 29.49 -1.94
C ILE A 557 21.48 29.62 -2.46
N LEU A 558 21.16 28.81 -3.47
CA LEU A 558 19.79 28.39 -3.74
C LEU A 558 19.29 27.56 -2.54
N THR A 559 18.02 27.70 -2.18
CA THR A 559 17.45 27.08 -0.98
C THR A 559 16.06 26.54 -1.28
N GLY A 560 15.69 25.40 -0.68
CA GLY A 560 14.36 24.82 -0.78
C GLY A 560 14.04 24.09 -2.09
N ALA A 561 14.91 24.19 -3.09
CA ALA A 561 14.76 23.53 -4.37
C ALA A 561 14.92 21.99 -4.24
N ALA A 562 14.00 21.21 -4.82
CA ALA A 562 14.13 19.76 -4.95
C ALA A 562 14.76 19.40 -6.30
N VAL A 563 15.85 18.62 -6.30
CA VAL A 563 16.52 18.17 -7.55
C VAL A 563 15.91 16.88 -8.11
N ASN A 564 16.05 16.63 -9.41
CA ASN A 564 15.50 15.45 -10.10
C ASN A 564 15.77 14.13 -9.34
N GLY A 565 17.01 13.96 -8.87
CA GLY A 565 17.41 12.88 -7.97
C GLY A 565 18.35 11.85 -8.61
N PRO A 566 18.55 10.68 -7.99
CA PRO A 566 19.29 9.59 -8.62
C PRO A 566 18.55 9.08 -9.86
N ASN A 567 19.32 8.67 -10.87
CA ASN A 567 18.81 8.30 -12.19
C ASN A 567 19.62 7.13 -12.78
N GLY A 568 19.17 6.56 -13.91
CA GLY A 568 19.85 5.45 -14.59
C GLY A 568 21.31 5.77 -14.94
N GLU A 569 22.25 4.86 -14.67
CA GLU A 569 23.70 5.08 -14.82
C GLU A 569 24.11 5.45 -16.25
N ASP A 570 23.39 4.94 -17.25
CA ASP A 570 23.57 5.18 -18.69
C ASP A 570 23.18 6.60 -19.14
N LEU A 571 22.34 7.31 -18.39
CA LEU A 571 21.97 8.71 -18.69
C LEU A 571 23.14 9.69 -18.48
N PHE A 572 24.20 9.28 -17.79
CA PHE A 572 25.38 10.09 -17.49
C PHE A 572 26.51 9.91 -18.52
N ASP A 573 26.30 9.11 -19.57
CA ASP A 573 27.27 8.96 -20.66
C ASP A 573 27.30 10.21 -21.56
N GLY A 574 28.49 10.65 -21.93
CA GLY A 574 28.67 11.77 -22.88
C GLY A 574 28.51 13.17 -22.30
N LEU A 575 28.38 13.33 -20.97
CA LEU A 575 28.42 14.63 -20.29
C LEU A 575 29.64 15.47 -20.72
N TYR A 576 29.40 16.75 -21.03
CA TYR A 576 30.43 17.71 -21.39
C TYR A 576 30.91 18.45 -20.14
N ASP A 577 32.20 18.39 -19.84
CA ASP A 577 32.81 19.15 -18.74
C ASP A 577 32.84 20.65 -19.07
N SER A 578 31.91 21.43 -18.49
CA SER A 578 31.93 22.90 -18.58
C SER A 578 32.99 23.54 -17.68
N GLY A 579 33.53 22.80 -16.70
CA GLY A 579 34.44 23.27 -15.67
C GLY A 579 33.83 24.21 -14.63
N THR A 580 32.49 24.34 -14.57
CA THR A 580 31.84 25.41 -13.78
C THR A 580 31.58 25.00 -12.32
N CYS A 581 30.99 23.83 -12.05
CA CYS A 581 30.80 23.28 -10.71
C CYS A 581 30.63 21.74 -10.78
N PRO A 582 31.39 20.94 -10.02
CA PRO A 582 32.34 21.33 -8.98
C PRO A 582 33.66 21.85 -9.57
N ALA A 583 34.21 22.90 -8.97
CA ALA A 583 35.41 23.60 -9.48
C ALA A 583 36.73 22.79 -9.44
N ASP A 584 36.68 21.50 -9.07
CA ASP A 584 37.77 20.53 -9.16
C ASP A 584 37.48 19.34 -10.09
N GLY A 585 36.31 19.30 -10.73
CA GLY A 585 35.89 18.21 -11.64
C GLY A 585 35.70 16.84 -10.95
N VAL A 586 35.62 16.80 -9.62
CA VAL A 586 35.53 15.53 -8.87
C VAL A 586 34.07 15.19 -8.56
N ASP A 587 33.52 14.21 -9.27
CA ASP A 587 32.33 13.49 -8.85
C ASP A 587 32.62 12.79 -7.50
N ARG A 588 32.04 13.35 -6.43
CA ARG A 588 32.17 12.88 -5.04
C ARG A 588 31.23 11.71 -4.73
N TYR A 589 30.30 11.41 -5.63
CA TYR A 589 29.20 10.49 -5.44
C TYR A 589 29.33 9.20 -6.28
N ALA A 590 30.17 9.20 -7.32
CA ALA A 590 30.52 8.04 -8.16
C ALA A 590 30.83 6.74 -7.39
N ALA A 591 31.50 6.82 -6.24
CA ALA A 591 31.80 5.63 -5.42
C ALA A 591 30.53 4.93 -4.88
N PHE A 592 29.41 5.65 -4.80
CA PHE A 592 28.11 5.18 -4.34
C PHE A 592 27.14 4.85 -5.49
N THR A 593 27.54 4.95 -6.76
CA THR A 593 26.77 4.39 -7.89
C THR A 593 26.51 2.90 -7.67
N GLY A 594 25.27 2.45 -7.85
CA GLY A 594 24.88 1.07 -7.51
C GLY A 594 23.43 0.74 -7.87
N GLN A 595 23.14 -0.56 -7.98
CA GLN A 595 21.84 -1.09 -8.42
C GLN A 595 21.33 -0.51 -9.76
N GLY A 596 22.24 -0.08 -10.65
CA GLY A 596 21.91 0.56 -11.93
C GLY A 596 21.65 2.07 -11.86
N ALA A 597 21.78 2.69 -10.69
CA ALA A 597 21.51 4.10 -10.46
C ALA A 597 22.76 4.88 -10.00
N ARG A 598 22.82 6.13 -10.47
CA ARG A 598 23.85 7.12 -10.14
C ARG A 598 23.18 8.42 -9.70
N PHE A 599 23.86 9.15 -8.81
CA PHE A 599 23.55 10.54 -8.48
C PHE A 599 24.85 11.32 -8.60
N MET A 600 24.79 12.51 -9.20
CA MET A 600 25.95 13.37 -9.44
C MET A 600 25.59 14.81 -9.05
N ASP A 601 26.42 15.43 -8.22
CA ASP A 601 26.31 16.83 -7.79
C ASP A 601 27.24 17.67 -8.66
N ASP A 602 26.80 17.93 -9.89
CA ASP A 602 27.57 18.55 -10.96
C ASP A 602 26.61 19.36 -11.85
N VAL A 603 27.08 20.53 -12.27
CA VAL A 603 26.29 21.51 -13.03
C VAL A 603 25.89 20.98 -14.40
N ASP A 604 26.67 20.09 -15.00
CA ASP A 604 26.38 19.53 -16.32
C ASP A 604 25.46 18.30 -16.23
N ALA A 605 25.31 17.71 -15.02
CA ALA A 605 24.45 16.56 -14.73
C ALA A 605 22.99 16.96 -14.44
N TRP A 606 22.34 17.65 -15.38
CA TRP A 606 20.93 18.09 -15.29
C TRP A 606 19.98 16.96 -14.87
N MET A 607 20.15 15.76 -15.44
CA MET A 607 19.34 14.56 -15.12
C MET A 607 19.37 14.13 -13.65
N SER A 608 20.29 14.62 -12.81
CA SER A 608 20.23 14.41 -11.36
C SER A 608 20.24 15.66 -10.50
N ALA A 609 20.87 16.74 -10.96
CA ALA A 609 21.12 17.95 -10.19
C ALA A 609 20.24 19.15 -10.58
N GLU A 610 19.43 19.05 -11.63
CA GLU A 610 18.45 20.10 -11.97
C GLU A 610 17.28 20.12 -10.99
N PRO A 611 16.90 21.28 -10.43
CA PRO A 611 15.65 21.45 -9.69
C PRO A 611 14.53 22.04 -10.55
N ALA A 612 13.30 21.56 -10.36
CA ALA A 612 12.11 22.05 -11.07
C ALA A 612 10.96 22.44 -10.12
N ILE A 613 10.02 23.27 -10.62
CA ILE A 613 8.89 23.76 -9.84
C ILE A 613 7.89 22.67 -9.47
N ASP A 614 7.75 21.62 -10.27
CA ASP A 614 6.88 20.47 -9.96
C ASP A 614 7.50 19.59 -8.87
N PHE A 615 8.79 19.20 -8.98
CA PHE A 615 9.51 18.43 -7.95
C PHE A 615 9.40 19.14 -6.60
N THR A 616 9.61 20.46 -6.63
CA THR A 616 9.61 21.30 -5.44
C THR A 616 8.19 21.50 -4.89
N ALA A 617 7.15 21.55 -5.74
CA ALA A 617 5.77 21.64 -5.29
C ALA A 617 5.28 20.33 -4.66
N THR A 618 5.62 19.18 -5.25
CA THR A 618 5.36 17.85 -4.69
C THR A 618 6.01 17.70 -3.31
N GLY A 619 7.26 18.14 -3.16
CA GLY A 619 7.96 18.14 -1.87
C GLY A 619 7.37 19.10 -0.85
N LEU A 620 7.01 20.32 -1.26
CA LEU A 620 6.36 21.29 -0.39
C LEU A 620 5.03 20.73 0.12
N LEU A 621 4.23 20.09 -0.73
CA LEU A 621 3.00 19.40 -0.33
C LEU A 621 3.27 18.23 0.62
N ALA A 622 4.23 17.36 0.30
CA ALA A 622 4.63 16.23 1.13
C ALA A 622 5.03 16.66 2.55
N PHE A 623 5.92 17.65 2.68
CA PHE A 623 6.37 18.14 3.98
C PHE A 623 5.36 19.06 4.67
N ALA A 624 4.42 19.68 3.95
CA ALA A 624 3.28 20.36 4.56
C ALA A 624 2.28 19.38 5.19
N LEU A 625 2.06 18.21 4.57
CA LEU A 625 1.19 17.15 5.09
C LEU A 625 1.84 16.37 6.24
N LEU A 626 3.14 16.08 6.18
CA LEU A 626 3.90 15.60 7.36
C LEU A 626 4.02 16.67 8.46
N GLY A 627 4.06 17.95 8.08
CA GLY A 627 4.09 19.11 8.96
C GLY A 627 2.77 19.39 9.69
N LYS A 628 1.69 18.67 9.36
CA LYS A 628 0.41 18.76 10.04
C LYS A 628 0.47 18.00 11.36
N GLY A 629 0.78 18.73 12.45
CA GLY A 629 0.94 18.16 13.78
C GLY A 629 -0.27 17.35 14.24
N GLY A 630 -0.02 16.15 14.80
CA GLY A 630 -1.05 15.25 15.31
C GLY A 630 -1.89 15.88 16.43
N GLY A 631 -3.21 15.72 16.34
CA GLY A 631 -4.19 16.35 17.21
C GLY A 631 -4.31 15.76 18.61
N GLY A 632 -3.25 15.86 19.43
CA GLY A 632 -3.32 15.78 20.89
C GLY A 632 -3.54 14.38 21.50
N GLY A 633 -2.45 13.74 21.92
CA GLY A 633 -2.47 12.54 22.77
C GLY A 633 -1.17 12.38 23.54
N THR A 634 -1.07 12.99 24.74
CA THR A 634 0.14 12.94 25.57
C THR A 634 -0.05 12.04 26.79
N GLY A 635 0.27 10.76 26.63
CA GLY A 635 0.45 9.77 27.71
C GLY A 635 1.78 9.02 27.49
N PRO A 636 2.44 8.49 28.53
CA PRO A 636 3.77 7.87 28.40
C PRO A 636 3.71 6.39 28.00
N ASP A 637 4.55 6.00 27.03
CA ASP A 637 4.79 4.59 26.68
C ASP A 637 5.46 3.80 27.82
N PRO A 638 5.05 2.53 28.02
CA PRO A 638 5.94 1.43 28.35
C PRO A 638 6.40 0.65 27.10
N GLU A 639 7.46 -0.15 27.27
CA GLU A 639 8.12 -0.98 26.24
C GLU A 639 7.17 -2.07 25.66
N PRO A 640 7.28 -2.49 24.38
CA PRO A 640 6.22 -3.25 23.72
C PRO A 640 6.14 -4.73 24.11
N GLU A 641 5.21 -5.02 25.03
CA GLU A 641 4.49 -6.30 25.04
C GLU A 641 3.35 -6.28 23.99
N PRO A 642 2.84 -7.44 23.52
CA PRO A 642 1.79 -7.48 22.50
C PRO A 642 0.48 -6.88 23.05
N GLN A 643 0.14 -5.66 22.63
CA GLN A 643 -1.10 -5.00 23.03
C GLN A 643 -2.30 -5.87 22.61
N ARG A 644 -3.23 -6.09 23.54
CA ARG A 644 -4.57 -6.59 23.20
C ARG A 644 -5.36 -5.44 22.55
N LYS A 645 -6.49 -5.81 21.94
CA LYS A 645 -7.44 -4.88 21.33
C LYS A 645 -8.00 -3.93 22.39
N LYS A 646 -8.49 -2.74 21.97
CA LYS A 646 -8.97 -1.71 22.90
C LYS A 646 -10.40 -1.35 22.62
N ASP A 647 -11.20 -1.28 23.67
CA ASP A 647 -12.58 -0.85 23.57
C ASP A 647 -12.70 0.64 23.28
N THR A 648 -13.64 0.94 22.40
CA THR A 648 -14.05 2.30 22.07
C THR A 648 -15.50 2.54 22.51
N ILE A 649 -16.18 3.56 22.00
CA ILE A 649 -17.48 4.00 22.57
C ILE A 649 -18.60 4.09 21.54
N ALA A 650 -19.79 3.67 21.96
CA ALA A 650 -21.00 3.78 21.16
C ALA A 650 -22.16 4.33 21.99
N VAL A 651 -23.14 4.92 21.32
CA VAL A 651 -24.40 5.33 21.95
C VAL A 651 -25.61 4.75 21.23
N PHE A 652 -26.45 4.04 21.98
CA PHE A 652 -27.77 3.64 21.52
C PHE A 652 -28.80 4.73 21.87
N ARG A 653 -29.54 5.18 20.87
CA ARG A 653 -30.56 6.24 20.97
C ARG A 653 -31.97 5.65 21.04
N PRO A 654 -32.66 5.63 22.20
CA PRO A 654 -33.97 4.97 22.28
C PRO A 654 -35.11 5.75 21.61
N ALA A 655 -34.96 7.07 21.44
CA ALA A 655 -35.96 7.94 20.81
C ALA A 655 -35.96 7.85 19.26
N GLU A 656 -34.88 7.33 18.69
CA GLU A 656 -34.66 7.08 17.28
C GLU A 656 -33.80 5.81 17.22
N PRO A 657 -34.39 4.59 17.23
CA PRO A 657 -33.70 3.35 17.57
C PRO A 657 -32.53 3.07 16.64
N ARG A 658 -31.34 3.51 17.04
CA ARG A 658 -30.11 3.52 16.25
C ARG A 658 -28.90 3.49 17.18
N VAL A 659 -27.88 2.71 16.83
CA VAL A 659 -26.55 2.82 17.44
C VAL A 659 -25.71 3.80 16.61
N TYR A 660 -24.96 4.63 17.33
CA TYR A 660 -23.99 5.58 16.82
C TYR A 660 -22.64 5.18 17.40
N PHE A 661 -21.73 4.64 16.60
CA PHE A 661 -20.42 4.13 17.01
C PHE A 661 -19.34 5.22 16.84
N ARG A 662 -18.30 5.20 17.67
CA ARG A 662 -17.13 6.08 17.60
C ARG A 662 -15.86 5.29 17.89
N ASN A 663 -15.02 5.16 16.88
CA ASN A 663 -13.82 4.30 16.85
C ASN A 663 -12.62 4.92 17.60
N SER A 664 -12.88 5.70 18.66
CA SER A 664 -11.85 6.32 19.50
C SER A 664 -12.46 6.94 20.75
N LEU A 665 -11.67 7.06 21.82
CA LEU A 665 -12.04 7.71 23.08
C LEU A 665 -11.93 9.24 22.99
N SER A 666 -12.63 9.87 22.03
CA SER A 666 -12.48 11.29 21.71
C SER A 666 -13.79 12.00 21.31
N THR A 667 -13.77 13.34 21.41
CA THR A 667 -14.90 14.21 21.01
C THR A 667 -15.11 14.13 19.50
N GLY A 668 -16.34 13.89 19.05
CA GLY A 668 -16.64 13.84 17.63
C GLY A 668 -18.09 13.56 17.26
N VAL A 669 -18.31 13.37 15.96
CA VAL A 669 -19.51 12.74 15.42
C VAL A 669 -19.34 11.22 15.38
N ALA A 670 -20.41 10.48 15.12
CA ALA A 670 -20.34 9.02 15.00
C ALA A 670 -19.83 8.61 13.63
N ASP A 671 -18.81 7.74 13.64
CA ASP A 671 -18.13 7.19 12.47
C ASP A 671 -19.05 6.22 11.72
N VAL A 672 -19.72 5.31 12.45
CA VAL A 672 -20.68 4.34 11.90
C VAL A 672 -22.04 4.45 12.61
N ARG A 673 -23.14 4.17 11.88
CA ARG A 673 -24.51 4.41 12.35
C ARG A 673 -25.48 3.31 11.89
N VAL A 674 -25.96 2.47 12.80
CA VAL A 674 -26.87 1.34 12.49
C VAL A 674 -28.28 1.59 13.01
N GLY A 675 -29.24 1.81 12.11
CA GLY A 675 -30.65 1.96 12.45
C GLY A 675 -31.39 0.62 12.58
N PHE A 676 -32.24 0.50 13.60
CA PHE A 676 -33.21 -0.58 13.74
C PHE A 676 -34.63 -0.05 13.47
N ASN A 677 -35.49 -0.88 12.88
CA ASN A 677 -36.80 -0.43 12.39
C ASN A 677 -37.96 -0.59 13.41
N ILE A 678 -37.68 -0.93 14.67
CA ILE A 678 -38.70 -1.25 15.69
C ILE A 678 -38.42 -0.48 16.99
N ALA A 679 -39.42 0.29 17.44
CA ALA A 679 -39.35 1.02 18.71
C ALA A 679 -39.60 0.09 19.90
N GLY A 680 -38.78 0.21 20.95
CA GLY A 680 -38.84 -0.64 22.14
C GLY A 680 -37.86 -1.81 22.16
N ASP A 681 -37.11 -2.02 21.07
CA ASP A 681 -35.92 -2.87 21.06
C ASP A 681 -34.78 -2.22 21.86
N VAL A 682 -33.84 -3.04 22.32
CA VAL A 682 -32.62 -2.62 23.04
C VAL A 682 -31.42 -3.12 22.24
N ALA A 683 -30.48 -2.24 21.93
CA ALA A 683 -29.23 -2.63 21.27
C ALA A 683 -28.35 -3.51 22.17
N LEU A 684 -27.63 -4.43 21.53
CA LEU A 684 -26.54 -5.23 22.07
C LEU A 684 -25.29 -5.00 21.19
N VAL A 685 -24.12 -5.23 21.76
CA VAL A 685 -22.81 -5.35 21.10
C VAL A 685 -22.12 -6.58 21.69
N GLY A 686 -21.16 -7.16 20.99
CA GLY A 686 -20.48 -8.41 21.35
C GLY A 686 -19.89 -9.11 20.12
N ASP A 687 -18.82 -9.90 20.31
CA ASP A 687 -18.24 -10.77 19.28
C ASP A 687 -19.06 -12.06 19.12
N TRP A 688 -19.86 -12.13 18.06
CA TRP A 688 -20.74 -13.26 17.80
C TRP A 688 -20.10 -14.44 17.03
N ASP A 689 -18.81 -14.40 16.65
CA ASP A 689 -18.14 -15.56 16.02
C ASP A 689 -16.67 -15.85 16.39
N GLY A 690 -16.06 -15.05 17.27
CA GLY A 690 -14.71 -15.27 17.79
C GLY A 690 -13.60 -14.73 16.88
N ASP A 691 -13.89 -13.73 16.04
CA ASP A 691 -12.87 -13.01 15.24
C ASP A 691 -12.22 -11.82 15.98
N GLY A 692 -12.69 -11.57 17.21
CA GLY A 692 -12.33 -10.50 18.12
C GLY A 692 -12.93 -9.15 17.74
N VAL A 693 -14.05 -9.08 17.02
CA VAL A 693 -14.61 -7.81 16.52
C VAL A 693 -16.12 -7.73 16.77
N ASP A 694 -16.52 -6.68 17.50
CA ASP A 694 -17.89 -6.51 17.94
C ASP A 694 -18.89 -6.34 16.79
N GLY A 695 -19.85 -7.25 16.77
CA GLY A 695 -21.05 -7.13 15.97
C GLY A 695 -22.13 -6.29 16.66
N VAL A 696 -23.24 -6.07 15.96
CA VAL A 696 -24.42 -5.39 16.50
C VAL A 696 -25.59 -6.36 16.68
N GLY A 697 -26.16 -6.38 17.88
CA GLY A 697 -27.31 -7.20 18.22
C GLY A 697 -28.53 -6.39 18.66
N ILE A 698 -29.67 -7.06 18.78
CA ILE A 698 -30.91 -6.52 19.35
C ILE A 698 -31.56 -7.51 20.32
N TRP A 699 -32.05 -7.00 21.44
CA TRP A 699 -33.00 -7.64 22.32
C TRP A 699 -34.39 -7.03 22.13
N ARG A 700 -35.42 -7.86 21.91
CA ARG A 700 -36.82 -7.45 21.78
C ARG A 700 -37.66 -7.97 22.94
N PRO A 701 -37.81 -7.21 24.05
CA PRO A 701 -38.47 -7.70 25.27
C PRO A 701 -39.88 -8.26 25.03
N SER A 702 -40.67 -7.61 24.16
CA SER A 702 -42.05 -7.99 23.84
C SER A 702 -42.21 -9.38 23.22
N THR A 703 -41.16 -9.93 22.61
CA THR A 703 -41.16 -11.27 21.99
C THR A 703 -40.10 -12.21 22.57
N ARG A 704 -39.18 -11.67 23.38
CA ARG A 704 -37.96 -12.33 23.88
C ARG A 704 -37.06 -12.84 22.77
N ARG A 705 -37.01 -12.13 21.64
CA ARG A 705 -36.08 -12.42 20.54
C ARG A 705 -34.75 -11.72 20.77
N VAL A 706 -33.68 -12.46 20.50
CA VAL A 706 -32.32 -11.97 20.29
C VAL A 706 -32.06 -12.06 18.79
N GLY A 707 -31.52 -11.01 18.18
CA GLY A 707 -31.06 -11.02 16.79
C GLY A 707 -29.66 -10.43 16.68
N LEU A 708 -28.73 -11.14 16.04
CA LEU A 708 -27.29 -10.85 16.03
C LEU A 708 -26.76 -10.58 14.60
N SER A 709 -25.64 -9.86 14.52
CA SER A 709 -25.00 -9.46 13.27
C SER A 709 -23.52 -9.19 13.47
N ASN A 710 -22.66 -10.01 12.86
CA ASN A 710 -21.20 -10.00 12.95
C ASN A 710 -20.60 -8.86 12.10
N THR A 711 -21.21 -7.68 12.16
CA THR A 711 -20.84 -6.46 11.42
C THR A 711 -21.66 -5.26 11.87
N ILE A 712 -21.00 -4.12 12.09
CA ILE A 712 -21.62 -2.83 12.40
C ILE A 712 -22.07 -2.02 11.17
N VAL A 713 -22.06 -2.55 9.95
CA VAL A 713 -22.54 -1.81 8.75
C VAL A 713 -23.87 -2.31 8.16
N LYS A 714 -24.49 -3.35 8.74
CA LYS A 714 -25.79 -3.89 8.29
C LYS A 714 -26.72 -4.17 9.47
N PRO A 715 -28.03 -3.87 9.36
CA PRO A 715 -28.99 -4.29 10.37
C PRO A 715 -29.25 -5.80 10.29
N VAL A 716 -28.97 -6.51 11.38
CA VAL A 716 -29.41 -7.87 11.79
C VAL A 716 -29.85 -8.81 10.66
N THR A 717 -28.94 -9.69 10.23
CA THR A 717 -29.22 -10.74 9.22
C THR A 717 -28.59 -12.11 9.50
N VAL A 718 -27.78 -12.30 10.57
CA VAL A 718 -27.01 -13.54 10.76
C VAL A 718 -27.77 -14.58 11.58
N HIS A 719 -28.18 -14.25 12.81
CA HIS A 719 -28.90 -15.17 13.71
C HIS A 719 -30.10 -14.49 14.40
N ASP A 720 -31.22 -15.22 14.60
CA ASP A 720 -32.41 -14.80 15.35
C ASP A 720 -32.96 -16.00 16.14
N PHE A 721 -33.06 -15.87 17.47
CA PHE A 721 -33.59 -16.92 18.35
C PHE A 721 -34.45 -16.36 19.49
N VAL A 722 -35.29 -17.21 20.09
CA VAL A 722 -36.13 -16.86 21.25
C VAL A 722 -35.47 -17.32 22.54
N ALA A 723 -35.02 -16.36 23.35
CA ALA A 723 -34.46 -16.58 24.69
C ALA A 723 -35.55 -17.11 25.64
N SER A 724 -35.77 -18.42 25.61
CA SER A 724 -36.91 -19.06 26.28
C SER A 724 -36.78 -19.09 27.81
N TYR A 725 -35.55 -18.91 28.33
CA TYR A 725 -35.21 -18.69 29.75
C TYR A 725 -35.62 -17.31 30.30
N ALA A 726 -35.76 -16.32 29.44
CA ALA A 726 -36.06 -14.95 29.81
C ALA A 726 -37.57 -14.68 29.91
N ALA A 727 -37.90 -13.55 30.54
CA ALA A 727 -39.22 -12.92 30.54
C ALA A 727 -39.13 -11.52 29.90
N ALA A 728 -40.27 -10.97 29.47
CA ALA A 728 -40.34 -9.64 28.85
C ALA A 728 -39.97 -8.47 29.79
N SER A 729 -39.77 -8.75 31.08
CA SER A 729 -39.31 -7.83 32.12
C SER A 729 -37.78 -7.75 32.26
N ASP A 730 -37.06 -8.64 31.59
CA ASP A 730 -35.66 -8.90 31.92
C ASP A 730 -34.71 -8.02 31.08
N VAL A 731 -33.64 -7.58 31.72
CA VAL A 731 -32.59 -6.76 31.13
C VAL A 731 -31.59 -7.70 30.44
N PRO A 732 -31.25 -7.48 29.16
CA PRO A 732 -30.24 -8.29 28.49
C PRO A 732 -28.85 -7.92 29.01
N LEU A 733 -27.95 -8.91 28.99
CA LEU A 733 -26.53 -8.78 29.25
C LEU A 733 -25.80 -9.56 28.15
N VAL A 734 -24.54 -9.21 27.89
CA VAL A 734 -23.64 -9.87 26.93
C VAL A 734 -22.32 -10.15 27.67
N GLY A 735 -21.53 -11.11 27.20
CA GLY A 735 -20.26 -11.54 27.77
C GLY A 735 -19.82 -12.93 27.27
N ASP A 736 -18.52 -13.22 27.32
CA ASP A 736 -17.92 -14.55 27.16
C ASP A 736 -17.83 -15.26 28.53
N TRP A 737 -18.78 -16.16 28.79
CA TRP A 737 -18.97 -16.73 30.12
C TRP A 737 -18.04 -17.91 30.46
N ASP A 738 -17.22 -18.40 29.51
CA ASP A 738 -16.26 -19.49 29.79
C ASP A 738 -14.88 -19.37 29.13
N GLY A 739 -14.61 -18.33 28.34
CA GLY A 739 -13.30 -17.94 27.82
C GLY A 739 -12.93 -18.60 26.50
N ASP A 740 -13.89 -18.73 25.58
CA ASP A 740 -13.69 -19.26 24.23
C ASP A 740 -13.61 -18.19 23.12
N GLY A 741 -13.84 -16.92 23.48
CA GLY A 741 -13.83 -15.76 22.61
C GLY A 741 -15.20 -15.38 22.02
N ILE A 742 -16.29 -16.07 22.38
CA ILE A 742 -17.61 -15.85 21.77
C ILE A 742 -18.62 -15.29 22.78
N ASP A 743 -19.08 -14.06 22.53
CA ASP A 743 -20.10 -13.40 23.33
C ASP A 743 -21.47 -14.07 23.26
N THR A 744 -22.14 -14.24 24.41
CA THR A 744 -23.51 -14.77 24.43
C THR A 744 -24.46 -14.02 25.37
N VAL A 745 -25.75 -14.05 25.03
CA VAL A 745 -26.76 -13.17 25.65
C VAL A 745 -27.35 -13.78 26.92
N ALA A 746 -26.91 -13.31 28.08
CA ALA A 746 -27.55 -13.54 29.37
C ALA A 746 -28.72 -12.57 29.63
N THR A 747 -29.50 -12.82 30.68
CA THR A 747 -30.60 -11.91 31.11
C THR A 747 -30.70 -11.77 32.63
N TRP A 748 -30.78 -10.54 33.14
CA TRP A 748 -31.05 -10.25 34.55
C TRP A 748 -32.52 -9.95 34.81
N ARG A 749 -33.07 -10.56 35.86
CA ARG A 749 -34.43 -10.27 36.35
C ARG A 749 -34.38 -9.56 37.70
N PRO A 750 -34.74 -8.26 37.77
CA PRO A 750 -34.70 -7.50 39.03
C PRO A 750 -35.54 -8.16 40.14
N GLY A 751 -36.73 -8.67 39.79
CA GLY A 751 -37.71 -9.20 40.75
C GLY A 751 -37.30 -10.47 41.50
N ASP A 752 -36.32 -11.22 41.01
CA ASP A 752 -35.71 -12.34 41.74
C ASP A 752 -34.18 -12.25 41.87
N GLN A 753 -33.61 -11.08 41.52
CA GLN A 753 -32.18 -10.73 41.60
C GLN A 753 -31.25 -11.74 40.90
N THR A 754 -31.75 -12.45 39.87
CA THR A 754 -31.03 -13.58 39.25
C THR A 754 -30.70 -13.29 37.79
N VAL A 755 -29.41 -13.32 37.46
CA VAL A 755 -28.89 -13.42 36.10
C VAL A 755 -29.04 -14.86 35.61
N ARG A 756 -29.49 -15.02 34.37
CA ARG A 756 -29.73 -16.30 33.70
C ARG A 756 -28.88 -16.37 32.45
N ILE A 757 -27.94 -17.31 32.44
CA ILE A 757 -26.82 -17.38 31.49
C ILE A 757 -26.98 -18.61 30.62
N ARG A 758 -26.56 -18.50 29.36
CA ARG A 758 -26.56 -19.57 28.37
C ARG A 758 -25.46 -19.31 27.35
N ASN A 759 -24.32 -20.00 27.49
CA ASN A 759 -23.21 -19.96 26.56
C ASN A 759 -23.54 -20.79 25.30
N ASP A 760 -24.51 -20.29 24.53
CA ASP A 760 -24.78 -20.65 23.13
C ASP A 760 -25.84 -19.69 22.53
N HIS A 761 -25.80 -19.45 21.21
CA HIS A 761 -26.80 -18.64 20.49
C HIS A 761 -28.08 -19.45 20.12
N GLN A 762 -28.48 -20.43 20.93
CA GLN A 762 -29.64 -21.29 20.65
C GLN A 762 -30.80 -21.04 21.61
N ALA A 763 -32.02 -21.34 21.14
CA ALA A 763 -33.19 -21.32 22.00
C ALA A 763 -33.19 -22.50 22.99
N GLY A 764 -33.20 -22.21 24.30
CA GLY A 764 -33.25 -23.25 25.34
C GLY A 764 -33.60 -22.73 26.73
N ALA A 765 -33.26 -23.52 27.75
CA ALA A 765 -33.24 -23.10 29.15
C ALA A 765 -31.89 -22.43 29.49
N ALA A 766 -31.84 -21.71 30.60
CA ALA A 766 -30.57 -21.20 31.12
C ALA A 766 -29.69 -22.39 31.56
N GLN A 767 -28.42 -22.36 31.20
CA GLN A 767 -27.42 -23.33 31.63
C GLN A 767 -26.98 -23.04 33.08
N GLN A 768 -26.83 -21.74 33.42
CA GLN A 768 -26.37 -21.26 34.72
C GLN A 768 -27.26 -20.12 35.25
N SER A 769 -27.27 -19.91 36.57
CA SER A 769 -28.02 -18.83 37.21
C SER A 769 -27.36 -18.32 38.48
N VAL A 770 -27.12 -17.01 38.53
CA VAL A 770 -26.31 -16.34 39.56
C VAL A 770 -27.10 -15.19 40.17
N LYS A 771 -27.05 -15.03 41.50
CA LYS A 771 -27.66 -13.91 42.21
C LYS A 771 -26.67 -12.76 42.42
N ILE A 772 -27.12 -11.56 42.06
CA ILE A 772 -26.34 -10.32 42.20
C ILE A 772 -27.27 -9.09 42.24
N GLY A 773 -26.84 -8.08 43.00
CA GLY A 773 -27.49 -6.78 43.10
C GLY A 773 -28.86 -6.78 43.79
N ALA A 774 -29.45 -5.60 43.87
CA ALA A 774 -30.80 -5.36 44.36
C ALA A 774 -31.68 -4.70 43.28
N VAL A 775 -32.99 -4.59 43.56
CA VAL A 775 -33.92 -3.88 42.66
C VAL A 775 -33.53 -2.40 42.60
N GLY A 776 -33.13 -1.94 41.41
CA GLY A 776 -32.68 -0.56 41.17
C GLY A 776 -31.16 -0.40 40.97
N ASP A 777 -30.37 -1.46 41.20
CA ASP A 777 -28.98 -1.49 40.76
C ASP A 777 -28.90 -1.74 39.25
N THR A 778 -27.81 -1.28 38.62
CA THR A 778 -27.48 -1.61 37.22
C THR A 778 -26.46 -2.73 37.22
N ILE A 779 -26.80 -3.90 36.68
CA ILE A 779 -25.86 -5.03 36.55
C ILE A 779 -24.88 -4.73 35.42
N LEU A 780 -23.64 -5.15 35.62
CA LEU A 780 -22.50 -5.01 34.73
C LEU A 780 -21.90 -6.38 34.45
N VAL A 781 -21.22 -6.49 33.33
CA VAL A 781 -20.44 -7.64 32.89
C VAL A 781 -19.03 -7.12 32.55
N GLY A 782 -18.01 -7.97 32.63
CA GLY A 782 -16.61 -7.65 32.41
C GLY A 782 -15.66 -8.70 33.05
N ASP A 783 -14.47 -8.87 32.48
CA ASP A 783 -13.33 -9.59 33.06
C ASP A 783 -12.53 -8.65 34.00
N TRP A 784 -12.88 -8.61 35.28
CA TRP A 784 -12.28 -7.65 36.24
C TRP A 784 -10.87 -8.01 36.72
N ASP A 785 -10.29 -9.15 36.33
CA ASP A 785 -8.93 -9.58 36.72
C ASP A 785 -8.06 -10.24 35.62
N GLY A 786 -8.48 -10.22 34.35
CA GLY A 786 -7.69 -10.62 33.19
C GLY A 786 -7.54 -12.13 33.02
N ASP A 787 -8.49 -12.91 33.54
CA ASP A 787 -8.56 -14.38 33.48
C ASP A 787 -9.06 -14.90 32.11
N GLY A 788 -9.61 -13.99 31.30
CA GLY A 788 -10.19 -14.22 29.98
C GLY A 788 -11.67 -14.60 30.02
N LYS A 789 -12.44 -14.19 31.06
CA LYS A 789 -13.85 -14.60 31.24
C LYS A 789 -14.69 -13.53 31.89
N ASP A 790 -15.91 -13.41 31.40
CA ASP A 790 -16.87 -12.46 31.94
C ASP A 790 -17.50 -12.90 33.26
N SER A 791 -17.44 -11.98 34.21
CA SER A 791 -18.07 -12.12 35.51
C SER A 791 -18.99 -10.93 35.81
N LEU A 792 -19.64 -10.94 36.99
CA LEU A 792 -20.78 -10.05 37.25
C LEU A 792 -20.45 -8.95 38.25
N GLY A 793 -20.72 -7.71 37.86
CA GLY A 793 -20.68 -6.53 38.73
C GLY A 793 -22.04 -5.84 38.87
N TYR A 794 -22.13 -4.82 39.73
CA TYR A 794 -23.25 -3.87 39.71
C TYR A 794 -22.87 -2.47 40.20
N HIS A 795 -23.51 -1.47 39.60
CA HIS A 795 -23.45 -0.07 40.02
C HIS A 795 -24.74 0.35 40.72
N ARG A 796 -24.60 0.87 41.94
CA ARG A 796 -25.69 1.48 42.71
C ARG A 796 -25.64 3.00 42.64
N ALA A 797 -26.40 3.58 41.71
CA ALA A 797 -26.37 5.01 41.40
C ALA A 797 -26.67 5.94 42.60
N ALA A 798 -27.46 5.48 43.58
CA ALA A 798 -27.74 6.23 44.82
C ALA A 798 -26.53 6.36 45.75
N GLU A 799 -25.57 5.43 45.66
CA GLU A 799 -24.31 5.44 46.41
C GLU A 799 -23.12 5.93 45.56
N ARG A 800 -23.28 6.00 44.23
CA ARG A 800 -22.20 6.12 43.23
C ARG A 800 -21.14 5.02 43.37
N ARG A 801 -21.59 3.83 43.75
CA ARG A 801 -20.74 2.72 44.19
C ARG A 801 -20.84 1.54 43.22
N PHE A 802 -19.70 1.11 42.73
CA PHE A 802 -19.54 -0.13 41.98
C PHE A 802 -19.20 -1.25 42.95
N TRP A 803 -19.69 -2.46 42.66
CA TRP A 803 -19.39 -3.71 43.37
C TRP A 803 -19.10 -4.77 42.30
N LEU A 804 -17.85 -5.21 42.19
CA LEU A 804 -17.41 -6.17 41.16
C LEU A 804 -17.12 -7.54 41.80
N ARG A 805 -17.34 -8.64 41.09
CA ARG A 805 -17.17 -10.01 41.62
C ARG A 805 -16.60 -10.94 40.55
N ASN A 806 -15.30 -11.24 40.65
CA ASN A 806 -14.48 -12.11 39.79
C ASN A 806 -14.89 -13.61 39.81
N GLU A 807 -16.11 -13.94 40.25
CA GLU A 807 -16.64 -15.30 40.28
C GLU A 807 -18.06 -15.29 39.73
N LEU A 808 -18.34 -16.15 38.74
CA LEU A 808 -19.69 -16.39 38.20
C LEU A 808 -20.55 -17.26 39.15
N ALA A 809 -20.42 -17.04 40.46
CA ALA A 809 -20.97 -17.85 41.54
C ALA A 809 -21.83 -17.04 42.52
N ASN A 810 -22.68 -17.76 43.27
CA ASN A 810 -23.55 -17.17 44.31
C ASN A 810 -22.83 -16.85 45.64
N THR A 811 -21.51 -17.09 45.71
CA THR A 811 -20.71 -17.08 46.95
C THR A 811 -19.46 -16.20 46.91
N GLY A 812 -19.13 -15.64 45.74
CA GLY A 812 -17.95 -14.79 45.57
C GLY A 812 -18.06 -13.49 46.38
N SER A 813 -16.90 -12.98 46.79
CA SER A 813 -16.81 -11.67 47.47
C SER A 813 -16.88 -10.52 46.47
N GLU A 814 -17.48 -9.41 46.88
CA GLU A 814 -17.61 -8.21 46.05
C GLU A 814 -16.60 -7.14 46.46
N SER A 815 -16.00 -6.45 45.49
CA SER A 815 -15.00 -5.39 45.65
C SER A 815 -15.62 -4.00 45.47
N PRO A 816 -15.94 -3.25 46.56
CA PRO A 816 -16.66 -1.98 46.46
C PRO A 816 -15.77 -0.74 46.35
N PHE A 817 -16.02 0.11 45.36
CA PHE A 817 -15.40 1.43 45.23
C PHE A 817 -16.37 2.50 44.71
N VAL A 818 -15.98 3.78 44.79
CA VAL A 818 -16.86 4.93 44.49
C VAL A 818 -16.28 5.75 43.34
N TYR A 819 -17.04 5.89 42.27
CA TYR A 819 -16.65 6.58 41.04
C TYR A 819 -17.84 7.31 40.40
N GLY A 820 -17.58 8.31 39.56
CA GLY A 820 -18.62 9.12 38.93
C GLY A 820 -19.47 10.00 39.87
N SER A 821 -20.56 10.53 39.34
CA SER A 821 -21.51 11.47 39.97
C SER A 821 -22.93 10.89 40.05
N VAL A 822 -23.80 11.50 40.87
CA VAL A 822 -25.21 11.06 40.97
C VAL A 822 -25.94 11.35 39.67
N GLY A 823 -26.47 10.30 39.02
CA GLY A 823 -27.18 10.40 37.74
C GLY A 823 -26.36 10.01 36.51
N ASP A 824 -25.06 9.73 36.68
CA ASP A 824 -24.25 9.15 35.61
C ASP A 824 -24.70 7.69 35.31
N LYS A 825 -24.53 7.27 34.05
CA LYS A 825 -24.77 5.88 33.61
C LYS A 825 -23.43 5.14 33.57
N PRO A 826 -23.32 3.92 34.13
CA PRO A 826 -22.10 3.13 34.01
C PRO A 826 -21.91 2.61 32.58
N VAL A 827 -20.66 2.33 32.23
CA VAL A 827 -20.21 1.55 31.08
C VAL A 827 -18.96 0.76 31.52
N VAL A 828 -18.57 -0.25 30.76
CA VAL A 828 -17.43 -1.15 31.04
C VAL A 828 -16.70 -1.39 29.71
N GLY A 829 -15.40 -1.64 29.77
CA GLY A 829 -14.58 -2.03 28.63
C GLY A 829 -13.08 -2.06 28.96
N ASP A 830 -12.28 -2.66 28.10
CA ASP A 830 -10.82 -2.60 28.11
C ASP A 830 -10.33 -1.34 27.36
N TRP A 831 -10.36 -0.19 28.03
CA TRP A 831 -9.97 1.09 27.42
C TRP A 831 -8.47 1.20 27.09
N ASN A 832 -7.61 0.33 27.64
CA ASN A 832 -6.16 0.47 27.57
C ASN A 832 -5.45 -0.64 26.76
N GLY A 833 -6.10 -1.77 26.50
CA GLY A 833 -5.58 -2.93 25.78
C GLY A 833 -4.73 -3.88 26.62
N ASP A 834 -4.93 -3.93 27.94
CA ASP A 834 -4.23 -4.85 28.85
C ASP A 834 -4.94 -6.19 29.05
N GLY A 835 -6.21 -6.30 28.64
CA GLY A 835 -7.06 -7.47 28.75
C GLY A 835 -7.92 -7.51 30.02
N THR A 836 -8.09 -6.38 30.72
CA THR A 836 -8.91 -6.28 31.94
C THR A 836 -10.02 -5.24 31.77
N ASP A 837 -11.27 -5.64 32.02
CA ASP A 837 -12.41 -4.74 31.98
C ASP A 837 -12.41 -3.74 33.13
N THR A 838 -12.59 -2.46 32.80
CA THR A 838 -12.56 -1.38 33.79
C THR A 838 -13.70 -0.38 33.63
N VAL A 839 -14.17 0.20 34.74
CA VAL A 839 -15.43 0.96 34.73
C VAL A 839 -15.31 2.39 34.18
N GLY A 840 -16.21 2.72 33.26
CA GLY A 840 -16.46 4.08 32.79
C GLY A 840 -17.80 4.64 33.26
N VAL A 841 -18.01 5.94 33.06
CA VAL A 841 -19.33 6.58 33.21
C VAL A 841 -19.65 7.59 32.12
N PHE A 842 -20.90 7.55 31.64
CA PHE A 842 -21.50 8.51 30.73
C PHE A 842 -22.43 9.48 31.48
N ARG A 843 -22.15 10.78 31.37
CA ARG A 843 -22.85 11.87 32.05
C ARG A 843 -23.66 12.69 31.04
N ALA A 844 -24.94 12.91 31.36
CA ALA A 844 -25.81 13.76 30.55
C ALA A 844 -25.27 15.23 30.51
N PRO A 845 -25.29 15.91 29.35
CA PRO A 845 -25.92 15.48 28.12
C PRO A 845 -25.13 14.44 27.31
N ASN A 846 -23.80 14.52 27.27
CA ASN A 846 -22.99 13.71 26.35
C ASN A 846 -21.50 13.53 26.75
N SER A 847 -21.14 13.75 28.01
CA SER A 847 -19.75 13.71 28.47
C SER A 847 -19.35 12.31 28.96
N TRP A 848 -18.14 11.87 28.65
CA TRP A 848 -17.61 10.58 29.08
C TRP A 848 -16.46 10.74 30.07
N PHE A 849 -16.33 9.76 30.97
CA PHE A 849 -15.28 9.67 31.97
C PHE A 849 -14.89 8.20 32.15
N LEU A 850 -13.81 7.76 31.52
CA LEU A 850 -13.36 6.36 31.49
C LEU A 850 -12.11 6.20 32.36
N LYS A 851 -11.80 4.97 32.78
CA LYS A 851 -10.83 4.75 33.86
C LYS A 851 -10.18 3.38 33.76
N ASP A 852 -8.85 3.34 33.72
CA ASP A 852 -8.03 2.13 33.46
C ASP A 852 -7.82 1.26 34.71
N THR A 853 -8.60 1.46 35.77
CA THR A 853 -8.47 0.69 37.02
C THR A 853 -9.74 0.74 37.85
N ASN A 854 -10.18 -0.44 38.32
CA ASN A 854 -11.37 -0.65 39.14
C ASN A 854 -11.22 -0.16 40.60
N ALA A 855 -11.06 1.16 40.76
CA ALA A 855 -10.83 1.82 42.04
C ALA A 855 -11.44 3.23 42.09
N SER A 856 -11.56 3.80 43.29
CA SER A 856 -11.99 5.20 43.46
C SER A 856 -10.87 6.15 43.00
N GLY A 857 -11.21 7.18 42.21
CA GLY A 857 -10.22 8.15 41.72
C GLY A 857 -10.80 9.18 40.75
N ASN A 858 -9.89 9.86 40.04
CA ASN A 858 -10.24 10.60 38.82
C ASN A 858 -10.54 9.62 37.67
N ALA A 859 -11.00 10.17 36.55
CA ALA A 859 -11.00 9.47 35.27
C ALA A 859 -9.60 9.56 34.64
N ASP A 860 -9.20 8.53 33.91
CA ASP A 860 -7.95 8.49 33.16
C ASP A 860 -8.17 9.08 31.75
N TYR A 861 -9.33 8.79 31.13
CA TYR A 861 -9.88 9.57 30.01
C TYR A 861 -10.99 10.50 30.50
N ALA A 862 -10.71 11.81 30.46
CA ALA A 862 -11.65 12.86 30.88
C ALA A 862 -11.93 13.87 29.75
N GLU A 863 -13.01 14.63 29.90
CA GLU A 863 -13.29 15.87 29.15
C GLU A 863 -13.63 15.74 27.65
N PHE A 864 -13.95 14.53 27.15
CA PHE A 864 -14.47 14.36 25.80
C PHE A 864 -16.01 14.18 25.73
N THR A 865 -16.61 14.51 24.58
CA THR A 865 -18.07 14.49 24.38
C THR A 865 -18.52 13.75 23.12
N PHE A 866 -19.47 12.82 23.30
CA PHE A 866 -20.03 12.01 22.22
C PHE A 866 -21.46 11.57 22.56
N GLY A 867 -22.39 11.63 21.59
CA GLY A 867 -23.82 11.36 21.79
C GLY A 867 -24.64 12.57 22.25
N GLN A 868 -25.86 12.33 22.76
CA GLN A 868 -26.78 13.37 23.25
C GLN A 868 -27.62 12.92 24.46
N ASN A 869 -28.30 13.89 25.10
CA ASN A 869 -29.13 13.61 26.28
C ASN A 869 -30.25 12.59 25.98
N GLY A 870 -30.33 11.56 26.81
CA GLY A 870 -31.27 10.44 26.67
C GLY A 870 -30.64 9.17 26.09
N ASP A 871 -29.54 9.28 25.35
CA ASP A 871 -28.81 8.13 24.79
C ASP A 871 -28.25 7.21 25.91
N ARG A 872 -28.04 5.93 25.60
CA ARG A 872 -27.41 4.94 26.48
C ARG A 872 -25.99 4.63 25.99
N PRO A 873 -24.98 4.56 26.87
CA PRO A 873 -23.64 4.15 26.46
C PRO A 873 -23.61 2.67 26.10
N LEU A 874 -22.64 2.33 25.26
CA LEU A 874 -22.15 1.01 24.86
C LEU A 874 -20.63 1.16 24.66
N ALA A 875 -19.89 0.05 24.69
CA ALA A 875 -18.45 -0.02 24.47
C ALA A 875 -18.10 -1.34 23.79
N GLY A 876 -16.86 -1.49 23.33
CA GLY A 876 -16.42 -2.62 22.50
C GLY A 876 -15.39 -2.25 21.42
N ASP A 877 -14.76 -3.26 20.81
CA ASP A 877 -13.92 -3.16 19.62
C ASP A 877 -14.66 -3.63 18.36
N TRP A 878 -15.42 -2.73 17.75
CA TRP A 878 -16.05 -2.95 16.43
C TRP A 878 -15.15 -2.55 15.25
N VAL A 879 -13.84 -2.45 15.46
CA VAL A 879 -12.87 -2.10 14.41
C VAL A 879 -12.04 -3.33 14.06
N ARG A 880 -11.86 -3.60 12.77
CA ARG A 880 -10.78 -4.49 12.32
C ARG A 880 -9.47 -3.72 12.28
N ASP A 881 -8.98 -3.35 13.47
CA ASP A 881 -7.55 -3.17 13.67
C ASP A 881 -6.85 -4.51 13.40
N ASP A 882 -5.63 -4.44 12.83
CA ASP A 882 -4.95 -5.57 12.20
C ASP A 882 -4.83 -6.76 13.18
N PRO A 883 -5.43 -7.93 12.90
CA PRO A 883 -5.56 -9.00 13.88
C PRO A 883 -4.19 -9.44 14.40
N ALA A 884 -4.06 -9.44 15.74
CA ALA A 884 -2.82 -9.69 16.46
C ALA A 884 -1.99 -10.82 15.84
N THR A 885 -0.78 -10.47 15.39
CA THR A 885 0.08 -11.24 14.48
C THR A 885 -0.03 -12.75 14.63
N PRO A 886 -0.58 -13.48 13.63
CA PRO A 886 -0.33 -14.91 13.50
C PRO A 886 1.18 -15.14 13.50
N PRO A 887 1.73 -16.08 14.30
CA PRO A 887 3.16 -16.15 14.59
C PRO A 887 3.98 -16.16 13.30
N ALA A 888 4.93 -15.21 13.23
CA ALA A 888 5.41 -14.59 11.99
C ALA A 888 5.68 -15.56 10.83
N THR A 889 4.66 -15.74 9.98
CA THR A 889 4.69 -16.59 8.77
C THR A 889 4.45 -15.79 7.48
N GLY A 890 4.40 -14.46 7.59
CA GLY A 890 4.41 -13.50 6.47
C GLY A 890 5.75 -13.37 5.73
N GLN A 891 6.42 -14.50 5.44
CA GLN A 891 7.24 -14.52 4.22
C GLN A 891 6.26 -14.49 3.05
N THR A 892 6.49 -13.64 2.04
CA THR A 892 5.89 -13.88 0.73
C THR A 892 6.39 -15.23 0.20
N PRO A 893 5.65 -15.94 -0.70
CA PRO A 893 6.11 -17.21 -1.25
C PRO A 893 7.40 -16.94 -2.04
N LYS A 894 8.54 -17.26 -1.41
CA LYS A 894 9.89 -16.86 -1.83
C LYS A 894 10.09 -17.19 -3.31
N GLU A 895 10.17 -16.13 -4.14
CA GLU A 895 10.00 -16.13 -5.61
C GLU A 895 10.19 -17.53 -6.19
N LEU A 896 9.08 -18.20 -6.54
CA LEU A 896 9.04 -19.66 -6.72
C LEU A 896 10.23 -20.10 -7.59
N ALA A 897 11.16 -20.84 -6.99
CA ALA A 897 12.46 -21.15 -7.60
C ALA A 897 12.37 -22.24 -8.69
N VAL A 898 11.29 -22.23 -9.49
CA VAL A 898 11.05 -23.18 -10.60
C VAL A 898 12.13 -23.10 -11.68
N LYS A 899 12.93 -22.04 -11.68
CA LYS A 899 14.22 -21.91 -12.39
C LYS A 899 15.16 -23.12 -12.10
N ASN A 900 15.05 -23.75 -10.92
CA ASN A 900 15.76 -24.99 -10.54
C ASN A 900 15.00 -26.29 -10.86
N GLY A 901 13.73 -26.22 -11.26
CA GLY A 901 12.86 -27.35 -11.59
C GLY A 901 12.12 -27.99 -10.42
N PHE A 902 11.16 -28.86 -10.76
CA PHE A 902 10.29 -29.55 -9.83
C PHE A 902 10.92 -30.79 -9.18
N TYR A 903 10.35 -31.21 -8.05
CA TYR A 903 10.78 -32.37 -7.29
C TYR A 903 10.31 -33.70 -7.90
N VAL A 904 11.14 -34.74 -7.76
CA VAL A 904 10.83 -36.12 -8.16
C VAL A 904 10.71 -36.93 -6.88
N ASP A 905 9.49 -37.34 -6.53
CA ASP A 905 9.23 -38.05 -5.27
C ASP A 905 9.88 -39.46 -5.28
N PRO A 906 10.88 -39.72 -4.41
CA PRO A 906 11.50 -41.05 -4.30
C PRO A 906 10.51 -42.12 -3.81
N ASP A 907 9.42 -41.72 -3.15
CA ASP A 907 8.37 -42.61 -2.65
C ASP A 907 7.16 -42.68 -3.59
N SER A 908 7.22 -42.10 -4.79
CA SER A 908 6.13 -42.21 -5.78
C SER A 908 5.87 -43.68 -6.16
N ASN A 909 4.60 -44.04 -6.38
CA ASN A 909 4.19 -45.40 -6.75
C ASN A 909 5.03 -46.05 -7.89
N PRO A 910 5.31 -45.38 -9.04
CA PRO A 910 6.19 -45.93 -10.07
C PRO A 910 7.63 -46.18 -9.58
N GLN A 911 8.15 -45.35 -8.68
CA GLN A 911 9.50 -45.51 -8.11
C GLN A 911 9.55 -46.64 -7.08
N GLN A 912 8.54 -46.76 -6.20
CA GLN A 912 8.37 -47.92 -5.32
C GLN A 912 8.28 -49.23 -6.12
N TRP A 913 7.46 -49.26 -7.18
CA TRP A 913 7.34 -50.44 -8.04
C TRP A 913 8.67 -50.79 -8.74
N VAL A 914 9.39 -49.80 -9.25
CA VAL A 914 10.72 -49.97 -9.86
C VAL A 914 11.77 -50.48 -8.86
N ALA A 915 11.67 -50.14 -7.58
CA ALA A 915 12.54 -50.65 -6.53
C ALA A 915 12.18 -52.09 -6.11
N ALA A 916 10.88 -52.40 -6.01
CA ALA A 916 10.37 -53.69 -5.53
C ALA A 916 10.48 -54.84 -6.55
N ASN A 917 10.54 -54.54 -7.86
CA ASN A 917 10.45 -55.55 -8.93
C ASN A 917 11.74 -55.72 -9.77
N PRO A 918 12.97 -55.75 -9.21
CA PRO A 918 14.23 -55.46 -9.91
C PRO A 918 14.59 -56.33 -11.14
N ASN A 919 13.86 -57.42 -11.39
CA ASN A 919 14.04 -58.31 -12.55
C ASN A 919 12.96 -58.13 -13.64
N ASP A 920 11.99 -57.23 -13.48
CA ASP A 920 10.92 -57.01 -14.48
C ASP A 920 11.44 -56.22 -15.70
N SER A 921 11.22 -56.78 -16.88
CA SER A 921 11.59 -56.21 -18.19
C SER A 921 11.11 -54.76 -18.41
N ARG A 922 10.03 -54.33 -17.75
CA ARG A 922 9.41 -53.01 -17.91
C ARG A 922 10.13 -51.91 -17.12
N ILE A 923 11.02 -52.25 -16.19
CA ILE A 923 11.74 -51.27 -15.33
C ILE A 923 12.43 -50.18 -16.14
N ALA A 924 13.14 -50.52 -17.22
CA ALA A 924 13.89 -49.52 -17.98
C ALA A 924 12.96 -48.45 -18.57
N ALA A 925 11.81 -48.86 -19.12
CA ALA A 925 10.82 -47.95 -19.67
C ALA A 925 10.10 -47.15 -18.57
N ILE A 926 9.63 -47.81 -17.50
CA ILE A 926 8.90 -47.15 -16.41
C ILE A 926 9.81 -46.18 -15.64
N ARG A 927 11.08 -46.53 -15.38
CA ARG A 927 12.04 -45.64 -14.72
C ARG A 927 12.31 -44.37 -15.53
N THR A 928 12.63 -44.52 -16.82
CA THR A 928 13.00 -43.38 -17.68
C THR A 928 11.82 -42.47 -18.04
N ASN A 929 10.60 -43.02 -18.14
CA ASN A 929 9.44 -42.25 -18.59
C ASN A 929 8.51 -41.79 -17.45
N LEU A 930 8.47 -42.49 -16.31
CA LEU A 930 7.61 -42.13 -15.17
C LEU A 930 8.44 -41.84 -13.91
N ALA A 931 9.14 -42.83 -13.36
CA ALA A 931 9.69 -42.74 -12.00
C ALA A 931 10.79 -41.68 -11.83
N SER A 932 11.48 -41.29 -12.92
CA SER A 932 12.44 -40.19 -12.93
C SER A 932 11.85 -38.85 -13.41
N LYS A 933 10.52 -38.66 -13.32
CA LYS A 933 9.82 -37.44 -13.73
C LYS A 933 9.16 -36.75 -12.53
N PRO A 934 9.15 -35.41 -12.49
CA PRO A 934 8.45 -34.67 -11.45
C PRO A 934 6.93 -34.70 -11.67
N GLY A 935 6.19 -34.91 -10.58
CA GLY A 935 4.73 -34.92 -10.52
C GLY A 935 4.25 -34.66 -9.10
N ALA A 936 2.94 -34.55 -8.91
CA ALA A 936 2.35 -34.18 -7.63
C ALA A 936 2.12 -35.36 -6.68
N ARG A 937 2.19 -35.08 -5.37
CA ARG A 937 1.79 -36.00 -4.30
C ARG A 937 0.43 -35.59 -3.74
N TRP A 938 -0.48 -36.55 -3.60
CA TRP A 938 -1.84 -36.32 -3.12
C TRP A 938 -1.95 -36.59 -1.62
N PHE A 939 -2.64 -35.70 -0.92
CA PHE A 939 -2.84 -35.75 0.53
C PHE A 939 -4.33 -35.74 0.86
N GLY A 940 -4.72 -36.53 1.87
CA GLY A 940 -6.11 -36.74 2.25
C GLY A 940 -6.27 -37.40 3.62
N ASP A 941 -7.46 -37.91 3.89
CA ASP A 941 -7.84 -38.72 5.05
C ASP A 941 -6.94 -39.96 5.27
N TRP A 942 -6.38 -40.52 4.20
CA TRP A 942 -5.40 -41.63 4.28
C TRP A 942 -3.99 -41.22 4.73
N SER A 943 -3.67 -39.91 4.83
CA SER A 943 -2.29 -39.43 5.03
C SER A 943 -1.81 -39.50 6.49
N GLY A 944 -2.69 -39.87 7.43
CA GLY A 944 -2.35 -39.97 8.86
C GLY A 944 -2.14 -38.60 9.48
N ASP A 945 -0.98 -38.38 10.11
CA ASP A 945 -0.53 -37.06 10.52
C ASP A 945 -0.19 -36.25 9.25
N VAL A 946 -1.15 -35.43 8.81
CA VAL A 946 -1.01 -34.61 7.60
C VAL A 946 0.13 -33.61 7.70
N ARG A 947 0.41 -33.09 8.91
CA ARG A 947 1.48 -32.12 9.13
C ARG A 947 2.83 -32.77 8.89
N ALA A 948 3.11 -33.87 9.60
CA ALA A 948 4.35 -34.63 9.46
C ALA A 948 4.53 -35.22 8.05
N ALA A 949 3.45 -35.69 7.41
CA ALA A 949 3.49 -36.19 6.03
C ALA A 949 3.85 -35.10 5.01
N THR A 950 3.41 -33.87 5.24
CA THR A 950 3.66 -32.72 4.35
C THR A 950 5.05 -32.16 4.57
N ASP A 951 5.44 -31.92 5.83
CA ASP A 951 6.79 -31.47 6.19
C ASP A 951 7.86 -32.40 5.59
N ALA A 952 7.72 -33.73 5.73
CA ALA A 952 8.67 -34.69 5.17
C ALA A 952 8.81 -34.62 3.64
N TYR A 953 7.72 -34.33 2.91
CA TYR A 953 7.73 -34.21 1.45
C TYR A 953 8.34 -32.88 0.99
N VAL A 954 7.98 -31.77 1.67
CA VAL A 954 8.47 -30.43 1.36
C VAL A 954 9.95 -30.27 1.76
N ASP A 955 10.39 -30.90 2.85
CA ASP A 955 11.79 -30.94 3.26
C ASP A 955 12.65 -31.78 2.29
N GLY A 956 12.13 -32.91 1.79
CA GLY A 956 12.79 -33.69 0.74
C GLY A 956 13.02 -32.87 -0.54
N ALA A 957 12.02 -32.10 -0.96
CA ALA A 957 12.13 -31.19 -2.08
C ALA A 957 13.11 -30.03 -1.82
N THR A 958 13.06 -29.45 -0.62
CA THR A 958 13.96 -28.38 -0.17
C THR A 958 15.42 -28.86 -0.15
N ALA A 959 15.69 -30.06 0.37
CA ALA A 959 17.01 -30.68 0.39
C ALA A 959 17.54 -31.01 -1.03
N ALA A 960 16.64 -31.30 -1.97
CA ALA A 960 16.96 -31.47 -3.39
C ALA A 960 17.12 -30.15 -4.17
N GLY A 961 16.81 -29.00 -3.56
CA GLY A 961 16.77 -27.69 -4.21
C GLY A 961 15.68 -27.57 -5.28
N LYS A 962 14.54 -28.23 -5.08
CA LYS A 962 13.42 -28.36 -6.03
C LYS A 962 12.11 -27.85 -5.45
N VAL A 963 11.17 -27.50 -6.33
CA VAL A 963 9.79 -27.13 -5.96
C VAL A 963 8.92 -28.41 -5.88
N PRO A 964 8.33 -28.74 -4.72
CA PRO A 964 7.33 -29.80 -4.63
C PRO A 964 5.99 -29.35 -5.24
N ILE A 965 5.26 -30.31 -5.80
CA ILE A 965 3.87 -30.14 -6.23
C ILE A 965 3.01 -31.01 -5.33
N LEU A 966 1.96 -30.44 -4.74
CA LEU A 966 1.05 -31.08 -3.81
C LEU A 966 -0.40 -30.97 -4.31
N VAL A 967 -1.25 -31.93 -3.94
CA VAL A 967 -2.70 -31.86 -4.13
C VAL A 967 -3.39 -32.08 -2.78
N ALA A 968 -4.20 -31.12 -2.33
CA ALA A 968 -5.14 -31.30 -1.22
C ALA A 968 -6.39 -32.02 -1.75
N TYR A 969 -6.80 -33.11 -1.12
CA TYR A 969 -8.01 -33.86 -1.51
C TYR A 969 -8.69 -34.48 -0.28
N ASN A 970 -9.13 -33.64 0.67
CA ASN A 970 -9.79 -34.07 1.91
C ASN A 970 -11.10 -33.34 2.25
N ILE A 971 -11.70 -32.58 1.33
CA ILE A 971 -12.90 -31.80 1.65
C ILE A 971 -14.11 -32.72 1.96
N PRO A 972 -14.97 -32.41 2.96
CA PRO A 972 -16.04 -33.33 3.40
C PRO A 972 -17.01 -33.68 2.28
N LYS A 973 -17.51 -34.92 2.22
CA LYS A 973 -18.29 -35.43 1.08
C LYS A 973 -17.54 -35.23 -0.26
N ARG A 974 -16.30 -35.70 -0.30
CA ARG A 974 -15.48 -35.75 -1.51
C ARG A 974 -16.19 -36.62 -2.56
N ASP A 975 -16.19 -36.18 -3.81
CA ASP A 975 -16.79 -36.89 -4.96
C ASP A 975 -18.26 -37.35 -4.75
N CYS A 976 -19.04 -36.67 -3.89
CA CYS A 976 -20.48 -36.91 -3.72
C CYS A 976 -20.89 -38.36 -3.38
N ASP A 977 -20.06 -39.08 -2.60
CA ASP A 977 -20.17 -40.53 -2.33
C ASP A 977 -19.95 -41.43 -3.58
N GLY A 978 -19.18 -40.93 -4.56
CA GLY A 978 -18.78 -41.60 -5.80
C GLY A 978 -17.57 -42.55 -5.68
N GLN A 979 -16.70 -42.57 -6.71
CA GLN A 979 -15.56 -43.48 -6.80
C GLN A 979 -14.37 -43.02 -5.92
N SER A 980 -14.25 -41.72 -5.66
CA SER A 980 -13.23 -41.11 -4.80
C SER A 980 -13.80 -40.66 -3.43
N ALA A 981 -14.90 -41.28 -3.00
CA ALA A 981 -15.64 -40.92 -1.79
C ALA A 981 -14.76 -40.80 -0.52
N GLY A 982 -15.22 -40.00 0.44
CA GLY A 982 -14.58 -39.79 1.74
C GLY A 982 -14.32 -38.32 2.05
N GLY A 983 -13.12 -38.04 2.55
CA GLY A 983 -12.74 -36.71 3.05
C GLY A 983 -12.97 -36.57 4.56
N ALA A 984 -12.66 -35.40 5.11
CA ALA A 984 -12.83 -35.10 6.52
C ALA A 984 -14.29 -35.24 6.97
N ALA A 985 -14.50 -35.74 8.20
CA ALA A 985 -15.81 -36.14 8.70
C ALA A 985 -16.86 -35.00 8.80
N ASN A 986 -16.41 -33.74 8.84
CA ASN A 986 -17.25 -32.54 8.87
C ASN A 986 -16.39 -31.29 8.57
N ALA A 987 -17.04 -30.13 8.48
CA ALA A 987 -16.40 -28.84 8.22
C ALA A 987 -15.27 -28.50 9.22
N ALA A 988 -15.46 -28.70 10.54
CA ALA A 988 -14.44 -28.39 11.54
C ALA A 988 -13.19 -29.28 11.38
N ALA A 989 -13.39 -30.59 11.20
CA ALA A 989 -12.30 -31.53 10.93
C ALA A 989 -11.53 -31.17 9.65
N TYR A 990 -12.20 -30.64 8.62
CA TYR A 990 -11.53 -30.12 7.42
C TYR A 990 -10.74 -28.85 7.70
N ARG A 991 -11.29 -27.86 8.43
CA ARG A 991 -10.58 -26.63 8.81
C ARG A 991 -9.29 -26.94 9.58
N THR A 992 -9.35 -27.87 10.53
CA THR A 992 -8.14 -28.36 11.23
C THR A 992 -7.16 -29.02 10.27
N TRP A 993 -7.62 -29.96 9.43
CA TRP A 993 -6.74 -30.69 8.51
C TRP A 993 -6.06 -29.79 7.48
N ILE A 994 -6.78 -28.84 6.88
CA ILE A 994 -6.23 -27.94 5.86
C ILE A 994 -5.27 -26.91 6.46
N THR A 995 -5.50 -26.50 7.72
CA THR A 995 -4.58 -25.63 8.46
C THR A 995 -3.25 -26.35 8.74
N GLU A 996 -3.29 -27.60 9.19
CA GLU A 996 -2.06 -28.39 9.40
C GLU A 996 -1.38 -28.80 8.09
N PHE A 997 -2.14 -29.05 7.03
CA PHE A 997 -1.62 -29.25 5.68
C PHE A 997 -0.87 -28.00 5.18
N ALA A 998 -1.43 -26.80 5.40
CA ALA A 998 -0.76 -25.54 5.05
C ALA A 998 0.48 -25.25 5.91
N ALA A 999 0.39 -25.48 7.23
CA ALA A 999 1.51 -25.29 8.14
C ALA A 999 2.69 -26.25 7.84
N GLY A 1000 2.43 -27.41 7.23
CA GLY A 1000 3.46 -28.32 6.68
C GLY A 1000 4.18 -27.81 5.42
N VAL A 1001 3.70 -26.72 4.82
CA VAL A 1001 4.33 -26.03 3.68
C VAL A 1001 5.01 -24.73 4.12
N ALA A 1002 4.54 -24.09 5.21
CA ALA A 1002 4.97 -22.79 5.72
C ALA A 1002 6.49 -22.49 5.54
N GLY A 1003 6.79 -21.34 4.94
CA GLY A 1003 8.16 -20.84 4.74
C GLY A 1003 9.01 -21.57 3.68
N ARG A 1004 8.46 -22.57 2.96
CA ARG A 1004 9.19 -23.33 1.92
C ARG A 1004 8.47 -23.20 0.56
N PRO A 1005 9.19 -23.01 -0.57
CA PRO A 1005 8.54 -22.68 -1.84
C PRO A 1005 7.87 -23.91 -2.45
N ALA A 1006 6.54 -23.88 -2.61
CA ALA A 1006 5.73 -25.02 -3.09
C ALA A 1006 4.56 -24.61 -3.99
N ILE A 1007 4.02 -25.58 -4.73
CA ILE A 1007 2.76 -25.48 -5.49
C ILE A 1007 1.71 -26.39 -4.86
N VAL A 1008 0.52 -25.85 -4.64
CA VAL A 1008 -0.62 -26.58 -4.06
C VAL A 1008 -1.82 -26.46 -4.98
N VAL A 1009 -2.36 -27.60 -5.42
CA VAL A 1009 -3.67 -27.67 -6.07
C VAL A 1009 -4.70 -28.02 -5.02
N LEU A 1010 -5.71 -27.17 -4.85
CA LEU A 1010 -6.74 -27.32 -3.83
C LEU A 1010 -7.95 -28.09 -4.36
N GLU A 1011 -8.26 -29.17 -3.66
CA GLU A 1011 -9.52 -29.90 -3.65
C GLU A 1011 -10.14 -30.07 -5.04
N PRO A 1012 -9.53 -30.94 -5.89
CA PRO A 1012 -10.17 -31.44 -7.10
C PRO A 1012 -11.63 -31.82 -6.87
N ASP A 1013 -12.45 -31.68 -7.91
CA ASP A 1013 -13.89 -31.96 -7.90
C ASP A 1013 -14.76 -31.02 -7.02
N ALA A 1014 -14.19 -30.30 -6.05
CA ALA A 1014 -14.93 -29.64 -4.97
C ALA A 1014 -15.94 -28.58 -5.41
N VAL A 1015 -15.62 -27.82 -6.46
CA VAL A 1015 -16.50 -26.82 -7.08
C VAL A 1015 -17.10 -27.29 -8.42
N THR A 1016 -16.50 -28.29 -9.06
CA THR A 1016 -16.95 -28.79 -10.36
C THR A 1016 -18.15 -29.72 -10.20
N GLN A 1017 -18.17 -30.58 -9.17
CA GLN A 1017 -19.25 -31.52 -8.88
C GLN A 1017 -20.25 -31.00 -7.82
N ILE A 1018 -20.23 -29.69 -7.53
CA ILE A 1018 -20.94 -29.09 -6.39
C ILE A 1018 -22.48 -29.25 -6.43
N ASP A 1019 -23.05 -29.54 -7.60
CA ASP A 1019 -24.49 -29.68 -7.86
C ASP A 1019 -25.14 -30.89 -7.17
N CYS A 1020 -24.34 -31.83 -6.66
CA CYS A 1020 -24.82 -32.97 -5.88
C CYS A 1020 -25.27 -32.57 -4.45
N LEU A 1021 -24.93 -31.36 -4.02
CA LEU A 1021 -25.10 -30.89 -2.64
C LEU A 1021 -26.41 -30.12 -2.46
N SER A 1022 -26.95 -30.10 -1.23
CA SER A 1022 -28.03 -29.16 -0.88
C SER A 1022 -27.50 -27.72 -0.84
N GLN A 1023 -28.35 -26.71 -1.05
CA GLN A 1023 -27.90 -25.30 -1.07
C GLN A 1023 -27.10 -24.88 0.18
N THR A 1024 -27.43 -25.41 1.36
CA THR A 1024 -26.66 -25.20 2.60
C THR A 1024 -25.24 -25.79 2.51
N GLN A 1025 -25.12 -26.99 1.92
CA GLN A 1025 -23.84 -27.67 1.70
C GLN A 1025 -23.04 -27.05 0.55
N ILE A 1026 -23.70 -26.40 -0.43
CA ILE A 1026 -23.03 -25.55 -1.44
C ILE A 1026 -22.40 -24.32 -0.76
N THR A 1027 -23.13 -23.64 0.13
CA THR A 1027 -22.58 -22.51 0.90
C THR A 1027 -21.45 -22.94 1.84
N GLU A 1028 -21.61 -24.08 2.53
CA GLU A 1028 -20.55 -24.69 3.35
C GLU A 1028 -19.32 -25.03 2.51
N ARG A 1029 -19.49 -25.66 1.33
CA ARG A 1029 -18.41 -25.98 0.39
C ARG A 1029 -17.60 -24.73 0.02
N TYR A 1030 -18.25 -23.65 -0.41
CA TYR A 1030 -17.55 -22.40 -0.74
C TYR A 1030 -16.85 -21.80 0.49
N GLY A 1031 -17.46 -21.85 1.67
CA GLY A 1031 -16.84 -21.40 2.93
C GLY A 1031 -15.69 -22.27 3.45
N LEU A 1032 -15.55 -23.50 2.95
CA LEU A 1032 -14.40 -24.39 3.20
C LEU A 1032 -13.31 -24.21 2.15
N VAL A 1033 -13.66 -24.05 0.86
CA VAL A 1033 -12.69 -23.77 -0.21
C VAL A 1033 -12.05 -22.40 -0.05
N SER A 1034 -12.82 -21.35 0.25
CA SER A 1034 -12.29 -20.00 0.53
C SER A 1034 -11.34 -20.01 1.75
N HIS A 1035 -11.70 -20.74 2.81
CA HIS A 1035 -10.81 -20.93 3.96
C HIS A 1035 -9.54 -21.71 3.61
N ALA A 1036 -9.61 -22.70 2.72
CA ALA A 1036 -8.44 -23.42 2.23
C ALA A 1036 -7.50 -22.51 1.41
N ILE A 1037 -8.05 -21.67 0.52
CA ILE A 1037 -7.28 -20.65 -0.21
C ILE A 1037 -6.59 -19.70 0.78
N ASN A 1038 -7.32 -19.21 1.78
CA ASN A 1038 -6.79 -18.29 2.78
C ASN A 1038 -5.72 -18.96 3.67
N ALA A 1039 -5.87 -20.25 4.03
CA ALA A 1039 -4.88 -21.00 4.80
C ALA A 1039 -3.53 -21.13 4.09
N PHE A 1040 -3.50 -21.11 2.75
CA PHE A 1040 -2.27 -21.08 1.95
C PHE A 1040 -1.81 -19.68 1.51
N SER A 1041 -2.57 -18.64 1.84
CA SER A 1041 -2.22 -17.26 1.51
C SER A 1041 -0.85 -16.88 2.09
N GLY A 1042 -0.03 -16.21 1.28
CA GLY A 1042 1.37 -15.91 1.61
C GLY A 1042 2.34 -17.10 1.63
N GLN A 1043 1.86 -18.35 1.73
CA GLN A 1043 2.71 -19.51 1.98
C GLN A 1043 3.05 -20.33 0.73
N ALA A 1044 2.12 -20.49 -0.21
CA ALA A 1044 2.32 -21.31 -1.41
C ALA A 1044 1.61 -20.76 -2.66
N TRP A 1045 2.09 -21.11 -3.86
CA TRP A 1045 1.36 -20.83 -5.10
C TRP A 1045 0.18 -21.81 -5.20
N THR A 1046 -1.02 -21.25 -5.08
CA THR A 1046 -2.24 -21.99 -4.77
C THR A 1046 -3.22 -21.92 -5.93
N TYR A 1047 -3.65 -23.09 -6.41
CA TYR A 1047 -4.52 -23.24 -7.58
C TYR A 1047 -5.79 -24.01 -7.20
N LEU A 1048 -6.97 -23.39 -7.34
CA LEU A 1048 -8.24 -24.11 -7.17
C LEU A 1048 -8.56 -24.95 -8.42
N ASP A 1049 -9.04 -26.19 -8.27
CA ASP A 1049 -9.45 -26.99 -9.44
C ASP A 1049 -10.72 -26.43 -10.11
N ALA A 1050 -10.70 -26.39 -11.45
CA ALA A 1050 -11.78 -25.94 -12.33
C ALA A 1050 -12.24 -27.02 -13.33
N GLY A 1051 -11.85 -28.27 -13.10
CA GLY A 1051 -12.29 -29.44 -13.89
C GLY A 1051 -11.76 -29.44 -15.32
N ASN A 1052 -12.60 -29.86 -16.27
CA ASN A 1052 -12.20 -29.97 -17.68
C ASN A 1052 -13.24 -29.44 -18.66
N ALA A 1053 -12.81 -29.29 -19.92
CA ALA A 1053 -13.52 -28.63 -21.02
C ALA A 1053 -14.83 -29.32 -21.49
N GLY A 1054 -15.23 -30.44 -20.89
CA GLY A 1054 -16.48 -31.13 -21.19
C GLY A 1054 -17.36 -31.41 -19.97
N TRP A 1055 -17.08 -30.83 -18.80
CA TRP A 1055 -17.87 -31.02 -17.59
C TRP A 1055 -18.82 -29.84 -17.31
N ILE A 1056 -18.30 -28.65 -17.07
CA ILE A 1056 -19.07 -27.44 -16.72
C ILE A 1056 -18.84 -26.36 -17.78
N ALA A 1057 -19.80 -25.46 -18.00
CA ALA A 1057 -19.63 -24.32 -18.90
C ALA A 1057 -18.61 -23.32 -18.32
N ALA A 1058 -17.85 -22.63 -19.16
CA ALA A 1058 -16.70 -21.83 -18.71
C ALA A 1058 -17.11 -20.57 -17.90
N ASP A 1059 -18.25 -19.97 -18.26
CA ASP A 1059 -18.90 -18.86 -17.56
C ASP A 1059 -19.52 -19.29 -16.22
N GLU A 1060 -20.15 -20.46 -16.20
CA GLU A 1060 -20.64 -21.09 -14.97
C GLU A 1060 -19.48 -21.44 -14.04
N MET A 1061 -18.39 -22.02 -14.57
CA MET A 1061 -17.17 -22.31 -13.80
C MET A 1061 -16.54 -21.04 -13.25
N ALA A 1062 -16.42 -19.96 -14.05
CA ALA A 1062 -15.96 -18.66 -13.55
C ALA A 1062 -16.83 -18.13 -12.39
N THR A 1063 -18.15 -18.31 -12.47
CA THR A 1063 -19.09 -17.98 -11.38
C THR A 1063 -18.83 -18.82 -10.13
N ARG A 1064 -18.60 -20.14 -10.27
CA ARG A 1064 -18.30 -21.04 -9.14
C ARG A 1064 -16.95 -20.73 -8.49
N LEU A 1065 -15.92 -20.45 -9.29
CA LEU A 1065 -14.59 -20.02 -8.81
C LEU A 1065 -14.68 -18.67 -8.06
N THR A 1066 -15.46 -17.72 -8.58
CA THR A 1066 -15.73 -16.44 -7.90
C THR A 1066 -16.39 -16.64 -6.54
N ALA A 1067 -17.44 -17.48 -6.47
CA ALA A 1067 -18.11 -17.83 -5.22
C ALA A 1067 -17.20 -18.59 -4.24
N ALA A 1068 -16.21 -19.33 -4.73
CA ALA A 1068 -15.21 -20.05 -3.94
C ALA A 1068 -14.05 -19.18 -3.42
N GLY A 1069 -13.95 -17.91 -3.82
CA GLY A 1069 -12.88 -17.00 -3.38
C GLY A 1069 -11.62 -16.99 -4.26
N ILE A 1070 -11.71 -17.33 -5.55
CA ILE A 1070 -10.57 -17.35 -6.50
C ILE A 1070 -9.74 -16.05 -6.54
N ALA A 1071 -10.32 -14.91 -6.15
CA ALA A 1071 -9.62 -13.64 -5.98
C ALA A 1071 -8.36 -13.77 -5.10
N ASN A 1072 -8.43 -14.59 -4.04
CA ASN A 1072 -7.35 -14.79 -3.06
C ASN A 1072 -6.36 -15.90 -3.46
N ALA A 1073 -6.67 -16.70 -4.48
CA ALA A 1073 -5.77 -17.75 -4.99
C ALA A 1073 -4.74 -17.17 -5.97
N HIS A 1074 -3.62 -17.85 -6.17
CA HIS A 1074 -2.67 -17.51 -7.25
C HIS A 1074 -3.31 -17.76 -8.61
N GLY A 1075 -3.97 -18.92 -8.77
CA GLY A 1075 -4.57 -19.32 -10.04
C GLY A 1075 -5.63 -20.40 -9.92
N PHE A 1076 -5.91 -21.09 -11.04
CA PHE A 1076 -6.73 -22.30 -11.07
C PHE A 1076 -6.07 -23.43 -11.89
N ALA A 1077 -6.47 -24.67 -11.63
CA ALA A 1077 -6.02 -25.86 -12.36
C ALA A 1077 -7.13 -26.37 -13.30
N VAL A 1078 -6.75 -26.88 -14.47
CA VAL A 1078 -7.66 -27.56 -15.40
C VAL A 1078 -7.09 -28.90 -15.88
N ASN A 1079 -8.00 -29.77 -16.32
CA ASN A 1079 -7.74 -31.15 -16.73
C ASN A 1079 -7.17 -32.05 -15.62
N THR A 1080 -7.25 -31.65 -14.34
CA THR A 1080 -6.77 -32.44 -13.19
C THR A 1080 -7.27 -33.89 -13.26
N ALA A 1081 -6.33 -34.85 -13.24
CA ALA A 1081 -6.57 -36.28 -13.42
C ALA A 1081 -7.30 -36.71 -14.72
N ASN A 1082 -7.50 -35.82 -15.69
CA ASN A 1082 -8.25 -36.06 -16.92
C ASN A 1082 -7.35 -36.12 -18.17
N PHE A 1083 -7.96 -36.40 -19.33
CA PHE A 1083 -7.24 -36.77 -20.56
C PHE A 1083 -7.41 -35.77 -21.73
N TRP A 1084 -7.97 -34.58 -21.50
CA TRP A 1084 -8.28 -33.62 -22.57
C TRP A 1084 -7.00 -33.08 -23.22
N PRO A 1085 -6.98 -32.87 -24.55
CA PRO A 1085 -5.82 -32.30 -25.23
C PRO A 1085 -5.46 -30.91 -24.66
N THR A 1086 -4.17 -30.65 -24.45
CA THR A 1086 -3.67 -29.41 -23.84
C THR A 1086 -4.19 -28.13 -24.54
N ALA A 1087 -4.44 -28.20 -25.84
CA ALA A 1087 -5.05 -27.10 -26.60
C ALA A 1087 -6.49 -26.80 -26.16
N ASP A 1088 -7.35 -27.82 -25.99
CA ASP A 1088 -8.71 -27.66 -25.50
C ASP A 1088 -8.74 -27.17 -24.05
N SER A 1089 -7.85 -27.70 -23.20
CA SER A 1089 -7.69 -27.24 -21.81
C SER A 1089 -7.27 -25.76 -21.74
N THR A 1090 -6.40 -25.33 -22.66
CA THR A 1090 -5.99 -23.92 -22.78
C THR A 1090 -7.15 -23.04 -23.27
N THR A 1091 -7.92 -23.49 -24.26
CA THR A 1091 -9.14 -22.78 -24.73
C THR A 1091 -10.18 -22.64 -23.63
N TYR A 1092 -10.43 -23.71 -22.85
CA TYR A 1092 -11.37 -23.71 -21.74
C TYR A 1092 -10.93 -22.78 -20.60
N ALA A 1093 -9.66 -22.84 -20.18
CA ALA A 1093 -9.13 -21.94 -19.16
C ALA A 1093 -9.15 -20.46 -19.59
N ASN A 1094 -8.85 -20.17 -20.86
CA ASN A 1094 -9.00 -18.81 -21.40
C ASN A 1094 -10.48 -18.34 -21.42
N ALA A 1095 -11.42 -19.25 -21.67
CA ALA A 1095 -12.85 -18.96 -21.60
C ALA A 1095 -13.34 -18.73 -20.16
N ILE A 1096 -12.81 -19.45 -19.16
CA ILE A 1096 -13.04 -19.19 -17.74
C ILE A 1096 -12.52 -17.79 -17.38
N ASN A 1097 -11.30 -17.47 -17.78
CA ASN A 1097 -10.70 -16.15 -17.54
C ASN A 1097 -11.50 -14.99 -18.16
N ALA A 1098 -12.17 -15.22 -19.30
CA ALA A 1098 -13.07 -14.23 -19.90
C ALA A 1098 -14.39 -14.01 -19.13
N GLY A 1099 -14.73 -14.92 -18.19
CA GLY A 1099 -15.85 -14.78 -17.27
C GLY A 1099 -15.47 -14.31 -15.85
N LEU A 1100 -14.18 -14.17 -15.54
CA LEU A 1100 -13.70 -13.67 -14.24
C LEU A 1100 -13.53 -12.15 -14.28
N THR A 1101 -13.75 -11.48 -13.14
CA THR A 1101 -13.51 -10.03 -12.99
C THR A 1101 -12.04 -9.64 -13.08
N THR A 1102 -11.13 -10.60 -12.93
CA THR A 1102 -9.69 -10.44 -13.08
C THR A 1102 -9.14 -11.77 -13.59
N ALA A 1103 -8.44 -11.75 -14.72
CA ALA A 1103 -7.84 -12.94 -15.27
C ALA A 1103 -6.74 -13.48 -14.33
N LYS A 1104 -6.74 -14.80 -14.14
CA LYS A 1104 -5.83 -15.52 -13.25
C LYS A 1104 -4.88 -16.44 -14.05
N PRO A 1105 -3.61 -16.59 -13.61
CA PRO A 1105 -2.75 -17.68 -14.05
C PRO A 1105 -3.44 -19.04 -13.91
N PHE A 1106 -3.09 -20.00 -14.77
CA PHE A 1106 -3.65 -21.34 -14.73
C PHE A 1106 -2.64 -22.42 -15.12
N VAL A 1107 -2.87 -23.62 -14.60
CA VAL A 1107 -2.05 -24.81 -14.85
C VAL A 1107 -2.88 -25.93 -15.49
N ILE A 1108 -2.23 -26.79 -16.30
CA ILE A 1108 -2.88 -27.91 -16.97
C ILE A 1108 -2.25 -29.23 -16.51
N ASP A 1109 -3.05 -30.18 -16.03
CA ASP A 1109 -2.57 -31.56 -15.86
C ASP A 1109 -2.36 -32.21 -17.23
N THR A 1110 -1.14 -32.67 -17.44
CA THR A 1110 -0.61 -33.24 -18.69
C THR A 1110 -0.05 -34.65 -18.49
N SER A 1111 -0.27 -35.24 -17.30
CA SER A 1111 0.16 -36.59 -16.92
C SER A 1111 -0.17 -37.68 -17.94
N ARG A 1112 -1.36 -37.61 -18.56
CA ARG A 1112 -1.92 -38.70 -19.40
C ARG A 1112 -2.59 -38.23 -20.69
N ASN A 1113 -2.41 -36.98 -21.10
CA ASN A 1113 -3.17 -36.38 -22.20
C ASN A 1113 -2.43 -36.31 -23.56
N GLY A 1114 -1.29 -36.99 -23.73
CA GLY A 1114 -0.38 -36.79 -24.89
C GLY A 1114 -0.93 -37.19 -26.26
N ASN A 1115 -1.91 -38.08 -26.31
CA ASN A 1115 -2.71 -38.36 -27.52
C ASN A 1115 -4.07 -37.63 -27.51
N GLY A 1116 -4.50 -37.15 -26.34
CA GLY A 1116 -5.85 -36.62 -26.09
C GLY A 1116 -6.94 -37.70 -26.05
N HIS A 1117 -7.93 -37.53 -25.18
CA HIS A 1117 -9.17 -38.30 -25.19
C HIS A 1117 -10.35 -37.44 -24.73
N LYS A 1118 -11.48 -37.58 -25.42
CA LYS A 1118 -12.73 -36.82 -25.19
C LYS A 1118 -13.89 -37.82 -25.11
N GLY A 1119 -13.99 -38.49 -23.96
CA GLY A 1119 -14.90 -39.62 -23.75
C GLY A 1119 -14.72 -40.18 -22.34
N ASP A 1120 -14.72 -41.52 -22.21
CA ASP A 1120 -14.59 -42.23 -20.93
C ASP A 1120 -13.43 -41.69 -20.05
N TRP A 1121 -13.76 -41.24 -18.84
CA TRP A 1121 -12.83 -40.58 -17.92
C TRP A 1121 -11.94 -41.54 -17.12
N CYS A 1122 -12.24 -42.83 -17.11
CA CYS A 1122 -11.55 -43.84 -16.29
C CYS A 1122 -10.80 -44.84 -17.17
N ASN A 1123 -9.49 -44.99 -16.95
CA ASN A 1123 -8.63 -46.00 -17.60
C ASN A 1123 -8.86 -46.19 -19.13
N PRO A 1124 -9.00 -45.13 -19.96
CA PRO A 1124 -9.31 -45.26 -21.39
C PRO A 1124 -8.18 -45.94 -22.20
N ALA A 1125 -8.52 -46.38 -23.42
CA ALA A 1125 -7.55 -46.96 -24.37
C ALA A 1125 -6.95 -45.90 -25.29
N GLY A 1126 -5.72 -46.10 -25.77
CA GLY A 1126 -5.07 -45.21 -26.76
C GLY A 1126 -4.54 -43.89 -26.19
N VAL A 1127 -4.70 -43.63 -24.90
CA VAL A 1127 -4.11 -42.47 -24.21
C VAL A 1127 -2.61 -42.65 -23.95
N LYS A 1128 -1.90 -41.55 -23.74
CA LYS A 1128 -0.44 -41.50 -23.69
C LYS A 1128 0.04 -40.46 -22.68
N LEU A 1129 1.23 -40.67 -22.10
CA LEU A 1129 1.95 -39.63 -21.36
C LEU A 1129 1.99 -38.32 -22.19
N GLY A 1130 1.57 -37.22 -21.59
CA GLY A 1130 1.72 -35.88 -22.16
C GLY A 1130 3.07 -35.26 -21.81
N ASP A 1131 3.11 -33.93 -21.90
CA ASP A 1131 4.30 -33.15 -21.57
C ASP A 1131 4.69 -33.27 -20.09
N THR A 1132 5.96 -33.54 -19.79
CA THR A 1132 6.45 -33.64 -18.40
C THR A 1132 6.43 -32.28 -17.69
N SER A 1133 6.14 -32.26 -16.38
CA SER A 1133 5.97 -31.03 -15.59
C SER A 1133 7.04 -29.96 -15.89
N ARG A 1134 6.62 -28.80 -16.40
CA ARG A 1134 7.47 -27.66 -16.80
C ARG A 1134 6.73 -26.32 -16.69
N VAL A 1135 7.47 -25.25 -16.44
CA VAL A 1135 7.01 -23.88 -16.75
C VAL A 1135 6.79 -23.77 -18.25
N ASN A 1136 5.75 -23.06 -18.67
CA ASN A 1136 5.34 -22.95 -20.06
C ASN A 1136 5.22 -21.48 -20.49
N ALA A 1137 5.90 -21.11 -21.57
CA ALA A 1137 6.11 -19.72 -21.95
C ALA A 1137 5.08 -19.16 -22.96
N SER A 1138 4.01 -19.89 -23.26
CA SER A 1138 3.10 -19.56 -24.36
C SER A 1138 1.67 -20.11 -24.17
N GLY A 1139 1.06 -19.89 -23.01
CA GLY A 1139 -0.30 -20.37 -22.69
C GLY A 1139 -0.51 -20.46 -21.19
N ALA A 1140 -0.89 -21.65 -20.70
CA ALA A 1140 -0.85 -21.97 -19.28
C ALA A 1140 0.52 -21.64 -18.66
N GLU A 1141 0.53 -21.23 -17.39
CA GLU A 1141 1.73 -20.86 -16.63
C GLU A 1141 2.65 -22.07 -16.44
N MET A 1142 2.06 -23.22 -16.12
CA MET A 1142 2.76 -24.51 -16.01
C MET A 1142 1.91 -25.63 -16.63
N LEU A 1143 2.60 -26.56 -17.28
CA LEU A 1143 2.09 -27.91 -17.53
C LEU A 1143 2.61 -28.77 -16.39
N LEU A 1144 1.74 -29.50 -15.69
CA LEU A 1144 2.09 -30.29 -14.51
C LEU A 1144 1.61 -31.74 -14.68
N TRP A 1145 2.23 -32.69 -13.99
CA TRP A 1145 1.69 -34.04 -13.81
C TRP A 1145 1.00 -34.09 -12.44
N LEU A 1146 -0.30 -33.79 -12.40
CA LEU A 1146 -1.05 -33.78 -11.14
C LEU A 1146 -1.44 -35.20 -10.74
N LYS A 1147 -2.08 -35.98 -11.64
CA LYS A 1147 -2.21 -37.42 -11.44
C LYS A 1147 -0.88 -38.13 -11.70
N VAL A 1148 -0.52 -39.09 -10.86
CA VAL A 1148 0.60 -40.03 -11.09
C VAL A 1148 0.27 -40.94 -12.29
N PRO A 1149 1.05 -40.93 -13.39
CA PRO A 1149 0.76 -41.79 -14.53
C PRO A 1149 0.94 -43.27 -14.18
N GLY A 1150 0.06 -44.12 -14.68
CA GLY A 1150 0.05 -45.56 -14.38
C GLY A 1150 -0.78 -45.97 -13.16
N ASP A 1151 -1.21 -45.01 -12.33
CA ASP A 1151 -2.19 -45.26 -11.27
C ASP A 1151 -3.61 -45.37 -11.85
N SER A 1152 -4.36 -46.39 -11.41
CA SER A 1152 -5.75 -46.61 -11.81
C SER A 1152 -6.67 -45.45 -11.43
N ASP A 1153 -7.74 -45.27 -12.20
CA ASP A 1153 -8.84 -44.33 -11.94
C ASP A 1153 -10.04 -44.98 -11.22
N GLY A 1154 -10.09 -46.31 -11.17
CA GLY A 1154 -11.19 -47.06 -10.54
C GLY A 1154 -11.14 -48.55 -10.90
N ALA A 1155 -11.81 -49.39 -10.11
CA ALA A 1155 -11.78 -50.84 -10.30
C ALA A 1155 -12.73 -51.32 -11.43
N ASP A 1156 -13.85 -50.63 -11.64
CA ASP A 1156 -14.98 -51.12 -12.45
C ASP A 1156 -15.09 -50.43 -13.82
N CYS A 1157 -14.02 -49.78 -14.31
CA CYS A 1157 -14.10 -48.92 -15.49
C CYS A 1157 -12.85 -48.90 -16.37
N GLY A 1158 -13.08 -48.65 -17.67
CA GLY A 1158 -12.04 -48.61 -18.71
C GLY A 1158 -11.36 -49.96 -18.98
N ARG A 1159 -10.16 -49.89 -19.56
CA ARG A 1159 -9.38 -51.03 -20.05
C ARG A 1159 -8.67 -51.82 -18.94
N ILE A 1160 -8.70 -51.32 -17.71
CA ILE A 1160 -8.05 -51.93 -16.53
C ILE A 1160 -9.13 -52.18 -15.49
N GLN A 1161 -9.32 -53.46 -15.17
CA GLN A 1161 -10.44 -53.94 -14.38
C GLN A 1161 -9.90 -54.59 -13.09
N GLY A 1162 -10.58 -54.37 -11.97
CA GLY A 1162 -10.23 -54.93 -10.66
C GLY A 1162 -9.09 -54.25 -9.91
N LEU A 1163 -8.59 -53.08 -10.35
CA LEU A 1163 -7.57 -52.30 -9.62
C LEU A 1163 -8.15 -51.01 -9.03
N PRO A 1164 -8.22 -50.86 -7.69
CA PRO A 1164 -8.72 -49.66 -7.03
C PRO A 1164 -8.01 -48.38 -7.46
N ALA A 1165 -8.71 -47.24 -7.39
CA ALA A 1165 -8.14 -45.93 -7.70
C ALA A 1165 -6.85 -45.67 -6.90
N GLY A 1166 -5.86 -45.04 -7.54
CA GLY A 1166 -4.53 -44.81 -6.93
C GLY A 1166 -3.61 -46.04 -6.89
N THR A 1167 -4.06 -47.23 -7.33
CA THR A 1167 -3.19 -48.41 -7.43
C THR A 1167 -2.36 -48.38 -8.72
N PHE A 1168 -1.04 -48.38 -8.60
CA PHE A 1168 -0.13 -48.40 -9.76
C PHE A 1168 -0.17 -49.73 -10.51
N SER A 1169 -0.32 -49.63 -11.84
CA SER A 1169 -0.24 -50.75 -12.76
C SER A 1169 0.94 -50.58 -13.73
N PRO A 1170 1.94 -51.48 -13.74
CA PRO A 1170 3.03 -51.43 -14.70
C PRO A 1170 2.53 -51.66 -16.14
N ASP A 1171 1.41 -52.34 -16.33
CA ASP A 1171 0.79 -52.49 -17.65
C ASP A 1171 0.09 -51.21 -18.11
N TYR A 1172 -0.55 -50.46 -17.21
CA TYR A 1172 -1.06 -49.12 -17.52
C TYR A 1172 0.08 -48.16 -17.89
N ALA A 1173 1.16 -48.17 -17.09
CA ALA A 1173 2.36 -47.39 -17.37
C ALA A 1173 2.94 -47.72 -18.75
N MET A 1174 3.03 -49.01 -19.11
CA MET A 1174 3.48 -49.41 -20.45
C MET A 1174 2.48 -49.02 -21.56
N TRP A 1175 1.17 -48.99 -21.32
CA TRP A 1175 0.21 -48.47 -22.30
C TRP A 1175 0.35 -46.96 -22.49
N LEU A 1176 0.47 -46.19 -21.40
CA LEU A 1176 0.69 -44.74 -21.43
C LEU A 1176 2.04 -44.35 -22.06
N ILE A 1177 3.09 -45.16 -21.90
CA ILE A 1177 4.37 -44.93 -22.60
C ILE A 1177 4.21 -45.10 -24.12
N ASN A 1178 3.50 -46.15 -24.55
CA ASN A 1178 3.39 -46.50 -25.96
C ASN A 1178 2.27 -45.74 -26.71
N GLY A 1179 1.20 -45.32 -26.02
CA GLY A 1179 -0.03 -44.79 -26.62
C GLY A 1179 -0.97 -45.89 -27.14
N ASN A 1180 -1.10 -46.99 -26.38
CA ASN A 1180 -1.64 -48.29 -26.85
C ASN A 1180 -3.10 -48.59 -26.49
#